data_AF-S6AJF9-F1
#
_entry.id   AF-S6AJF9-F1
#
_cell.length_a   1.000
_cell.length_b   1.000
_cell.length_c   1.000
_cell.angle_alpha   90.00
_cell.angle_beta   90.00
_cell.angle_gamma   90.00
#
_symmetry.space_group_name_H-M   'P 1'
#
loop_
_entity.id
_entity.type
_entity.pdbx_description
1 polymer ?
#
loop_
_entity_poly.entity_id
_entity_poly.type
_entity_poly.pdbx_seq_one_letter_code
_entity_poly.pdbx_strand_id
1 'polypeptide(L)'
;MQMQDATINANNDDGYGDGTTGDLVGKGATSVGKSGLYEYAVASGLSGSTLTLTCGTSNAYTSGGQSRFQVIRVPVYTNYTLGSITAQAWNGSTGGVLAFDVTGVLTLNSATVSVDGMGFRGGAARGSTTGSGAYTDYRTLVTNLANGTKGEGIAGTPYYVFTAPGTLTNTGVDGYPNGSFARGAPGNAGGGGTDRHPSANDENSGGGGGANGGSGGIGGIGWCAAFTTTAPYYGCGYAALASAANPAGSTGGFGGGSVSSIGAARLTLGGGGGSGTTNNSTGSLGALSSSGAAGGGIIMIRAGSMTGSAIFNASGSNGDSTVGNDGSGGGGAGGMVLINAASGIGGVTINVKGGIGGSNLVPPGSTSTPHGPGGGGGGGYAITSATPAACNNGGGVNGVTYNNGALFGAYGAMPGGSGSCTATLTAAQIPGAPIGPVSPCSAISHYAISPNGNGVTCQPEAVTITPHSAVHAAMTATNTTTISLSATLGPGNGGAAAKGNWTAPSGTLGTFTAGAADSGTATYTFPSAGASGVILNYQNTWGQTVNFNVSDGTATERSGTASADTPYDPDMSWTTAGFRFVDASNAAIGAQTAGVTSGTYYLQPVQSSCATAGAPCAGVCADLTKNGPFANGTTTTIDLAYACTDPVTCSCTSAPATCVSNALPTLTVTNNASNYYVQGNSGSVSGYIQVPLKFATAPAGVCSGATPCAAAPFTFNFTDVGEITLNARYNVAPGGGGAGTSVGNPLQMKGISAPFVVKPYDFSIIPCTSATPCLIGPADPGLTGGGGIFIKAGNPFNATITARGFGGTATPNFGLGTAKGTETVTLTRTLMAPAAGSSGTLTGTGATTPLYRSSFINGVASVSNLAWDEVGVITLTAVNSTFLGQVLSTAATSGNVGRFIPDHFGLTGSVVTRSDLQSSEGQAVPFTYMDEPMKLTLLVTAYSAGDSVTQNYIGNFAKLDAAVLGTGGDWFNTGCAASTQCMGLGAVNGTTGLSGRLSIVGAGAYAGVGAPTSSWAAGVGTFTAHVKLNRNSTPDGPYQLLKFGAMPRDSEGVTLPGPASADTHKVNLDATAGNTLASNPDGTNERKLLFATDVRFGRLWMGNAYGPEQRDLSIPFEAQYWNGNTFIKNTADSLTRIAKANIGLGNHQPSGFSSSVDLTHIPAGPFLVASGSGSLTLVKPSGSPLSGSVDIVFDLGSTVTTNTSWVSSQPPTAGANMGYLRGKWSGTAYDRDPTSRATFGIFGSSSKKGPIYLRENY
;
A
#
# COMPACT_ATOMS: atom_id res chain seq x y z
N MET A 1 26.38 -11.11 5.83
CA MET A 1 24.94 -10.77 5.87
C MET A 1 24.51 -10.66 7.32
N GLN A 2 23.96 -9.52 7.73
CA GLN A 2 23.39 -9.33 9.06
C GLN A 2 22.00 -9.98 9.11
N MET A 3 21.76 -10.90 10.04
CA MET A 3 20.47 -11.59 10.16
C MET A 3 19.55 -10.88 11.15
N GLN A 4 20.09 -10.47 12.29
CA GLN A 4 19.35 -9.85 13.38
C GLN A 4 20.14 -8.63 13.88
N ASP A 5 19.47 -7.50 14.06
CA ASP A 5 20.01 -6.23 14.60
C ASP A 5 18.89 -5.20 14.87
N ALA A 6 17.62 -5.58 14.74
CA ALA A 6 16.52 -4.64 14.89
C ALA A 6 16.33 -4.26 16.37
N THR A 7 15.92 -3.01 16.59
CA THR A 7 15.60 -2.48 17.91
C THR A 7 14.09 -2.38 18.05
N ILE A 8 13.56 -2.75 19.22
CA ILE A 8 12.14 -2.69 19.55
C ILE A 8 11.92 -1.84 20.80
N ASN A 9 10.79 -1.16 20.89
CA ASN A 9 10.26 -0.75 22.18
C ASN A 9 9.77 -2.00 22.91
N ALA A 10 10.28 -2.24 24.11
CA ALA A 10 9.96 -3.44 24.86
C ALA A 10 8.76 -3.29 25.79
N ASN A 11 8.23 -2.08 26.02
CA ASN A 11 7.22 -1.80 27.07
C ASN A 11 5.99 -2.72 27.02
N ASN A 12 5.39 -2.98 28.17
CA ASN A 12 4.19 -3.83 28.26
C ASN A 12 2.91 -3.01 27.99
N ASP A 13 2.85 -2.37 26.83
CA ASP A 13 1.77 -1.52 26.35
C ASP A 13 1.65 -1.62 24.82
N ASP A 14 0.74 -0.85 24.24
CA ASP A 14 0.54 -0.85 22.79
C ASP A 14 1.71 -0.26 22.00
N GLY A 15 2.65 0.43 22.64
CA GLY A 15 3.92 0.83 22.04
C GLY A 15 4.92 -0.31 21.85
N TYR A 16 4.61 -1.56 22.22
CA TYR A 16 5.52 -2.70 22.03
C TYR A 16 5.88 -2.90 20.55
N GLY A 17 7.17 -2.99 20.24
CA GLY A 17 7.67 -3.13 18.87
C GLY A 17 8.11 -1.80 18.29
N ASP A 18 7.21 -1.08 17.64
CA ASP A 18 7.48 0.15 16.88
C ASP A 18 7.58 1.43 17.72
N GLY A 19 7.11 1.41 18.97
CA GLY A 19 7.10 2.56 19.86
C GLY A 19 5.86 3.46 19.76
N THR A 20 4.84 3.08 18.98
CA THR A 20 3.63 3.88 18.78
C THR A 20 2.59 3.57 19.85
N THR A 21 2.25 4.53 20.72
CA THR A 21 1.23 4.35 21.77
C THR A 21 -0.10 5.00 21.37
N GLY A 22 -1.23 4.42 21.80
CA GLY A 22 -2.59 4.95 21.61
C GLY A 22 -3.33 4.40 20.38
N ASP A 23 -2.68 3.59 19.54
CA ASP A 23 -3.30 2.91 18.40
C ASP A 23 -3.73 1.46 18.73
N LEU A 24 -3.38 0.98 19.93
CA LEU A 24 -3.70 -0.34 20.46
C LEU A 24 -3.06 -1.51 19.67
N VAL A 25 -2.00 -1.24 18.89
CA VAL A 25 -1.28 -2.21 18.06
C VAL A 25 0.19 -2.32 18.46
N GLY A 26 0.56 -3.44 19.11
CA GLY A 26 1.95 -3.67 19.53
C GLY A 26 2.70 -4.57 18.56
N LYS A 27 3.19 -4.05 17.43
CA LYS A 27 4.00 -4.80 16.45
C LYS A 27 5.14 -3.99 15.85
N GLY A 28 6.11 -4.67 15.24
CA GLY A 28 7.16 -4.04 14.45
C GLY A 28 8.39 -3.66 15.26
N ALA A 29 9.13 -2.67 14.79
CA ALA A 29 10.42 -2.25 15.34
C ALA A 29 10.60 -0.74 15.23
N THR A 30 11.22 -0.12 16.24
CA THR A 30 11.62 1.30 16.20
C THR A 30 12.71 1.55 15.17
N SER A 31 13.52 0.53 14.88
CA SER A 31 14.49 0.52 13.80
C SER A 31 14.78 -0.90 13.35
N VAL A 32 14.78 -1.14 12.04
CA VAL A 32 15.23 -2.41 11.45
C VAL A 32 16.75 -2.63 11.60
N GLY A 33 17.49 -1.61 12.02
CA GLY A 33 18.94 -1.64 12.19
C GLY A 33 19.64 -2.11 10.92
N LYS A 34 20.69 -2.90 11.09
CA LYS A 34 21.42 -3.52 9.98
C LYS A 34 20.79 -4.83 9.51
N SER A 35 19.68 -5.28 10.09
CA SER A 35 19.04 -6.56 9.75
C SER A 35 18.76 -6.67 8.26
N GLY A 36 19.24 -7.75 7.66
CA GLY A 36 19.12 -8.07 6.24
C GLY A 36 20.16 -7.41 5.34
N LEU A 37 20.99 -6.47 5.83
CA LEU A 37 22.07 -5.93 5.02
C LEU A 37 23.10 -7.01 4.69
N TYR A 38 23.55 -7.02 3.45
CA TYR A 38 24.55 -7.96 2.98
C TYR A 38 25.44 -7.34 1.92
N GLU A 39 26.55 -8.00 1.65
CA GLU A 39 27.40 -7.73 0.51
C GLU A 39 28.15 -8.99 0.10
N TYR A 40 28.56 -9.05 -1.16
CA TYR A 40 29.49 -10.05 -1.67
C TYR A 40 30.93 -9.56 -1.45
N ALA A 41 31.83 -10.45 -1.02
CA ALA A 41 33.25 -10.15 -0.88
C ALA A 41 34.09 -11.33 -1.38
N VAL A 42 35.29 -11.02 -1.90
CA VAL A 42 36.25 -12.04 -2.33
C VAL A 42 37.20 -12.32 -1.17
N ALA A 43 37.26 -13.57 -0.74
CA ALA A 43 38.23 -14.02 0.26
C ALA A 43 39.61 -14.22 -0.39
N SER A 44 40.66 -13.68 0.23
CA SER A 44 42.06 -13.86 -0.19
C SER A 44 42.77 -14.94 0.64
N GLY A 45 42.23 -15.31 1.81
CA GLY A 45 42.74 -16.40 2.63
C GLY A 45 41.87 -16.69 3.85
N LEU A 46 41.94 -17.92 4.35
CA LEU A 46 41.35 -18.34 5.63
C LEU A 46 42.43 -19.04 6.44
N SER A 47 42.75 -18.49 7.62
CA SER A 47 43.69 -19.09 8.56
C SER A 47 43.05 -19.13 9.95
N GLY A 48 42.79 -20.34 10.45
CA GLY A 48 42.02 -20.52 11.69
C GLY A 48 40.63 -19.90 11.59
N SER A 49 40.29 -19.02 12.53
CA SER A 49 39.04 -18.26 12.57
C SER A 49 39.11 -16.89 11.86
N THR A 50 40.25 -16.54 11.27
CA THR A 50 40.46 -15.25 10.59
C THR A 50 40.28 -15.41 9.09
N LEU A 51 39.23 -14.78 8.55
CA LEU A 51 38.98 -14.64 7.12
C LEU A 51 39.57 -13.32 6.62
N THR A 52 40.51 -13.39 5.69
CA THR A 52 41.08 -12.21 5.02
C THR A 52 40.32 -11.96 3.72
N LEU A 53 39.87 -10.73 3.51
CA LEU A 53 39.17 -10.29 2.30
C LEU A 53 40.12 -9.48 1.40
N THR A 54 39.92 -9.54 0.08
CA THR A 54 40.70 -8.76 -0.88
C THR A 54 40.49 -7.25 -0.73
N CYS A 55 39.26 -6.84 -0.39
CA CYS A 55 38.90 -5.47 -0.02
C CYS A 55 38.06 -5.53 1.28
N GLY A 56 38.03 -4.45 2.06
CA GLY A 56 37.19 -4.36 3.27
C GLY A 56 35.69 -4.40 2.95
N THR A 57 34.85 -4.59 3.98
CA THR A 57 33.39 -4.54 3.82
C THR A 57 32.89 -3.10 3.76
N SER A 58 31.88 -2.84 2.92
CA SER A 58 31.16 -1.57 2.82
C SER A 58 30.21 -1.38 4.00
N ASN A 59 29.64 -2.47 4.52
CA ASN A 59 28.83 -2.43 5.73
C ASN A 59 29.68 -2.78 6.96
N ALA A 60 29.38 -2.13 8.08
CA ALA A 60 29.87 -2.56 9.39
C ALA A 60 28.91 -3.60 9.98
N TYR A 61 29.34 -4.84 10.21
CA TYR A 61 28.50 -5.89 10.81
C TYR A 61 28.64 -5.93 12.34
N THR A 62 27.57 -6.30 13.03
CA THR A 62 27.50 -6.34 14.50
C THR A 62 27.24 -7.76 14.99
N SER A 63 28.05 -8.23 15.93
CA SER A 63 27.82 -9.48 16.66
C SER A 63 27.85 -9.23 18.17
N GLY A 64 26.87 -9.78 18.89
CA GLY A 64 26.75 -9.64 20.35
C GLY A 64 25.33 -9.29 20.79
N GLY A 65 24.90 -9.81 21.93
CA GLY A 65 23.51 -9.65 22.41
C GLY A 65 22.50 -10.27 21.43
N GLN A 66 21.53 -9.46 20.99
CA GLN A 66 20.50 -9.83 20.01
C GLN A 66 20.95 -9.68 18.54
N SER A 67 22.16 -9.14 18.30
CA SER A 67 22.69 -8.92 16.95
C SER A 67 23.54 -10.09 16.44
N ARG A 68 23.23 -10.59 15.24
CA ARG A 68 23.95 -11.71 14.61
C ARG A 68 24.13 -11.50 13.10
N PHE A 69 25.32 -11.83 12.60
CA PHE A 69 25.61 -11.91 11.17
C PHE A 69 26.16 -13.29 10.79
N GLN A 70 25.98 -13.64 9.51
CA GLN A 70 26.57 -14.82 8.89
C GLN A 70 27.60 -14.43 7.83
N VAL A 71 28.69 -15.20 7.80
CA VAL A 71 29.59 -15.29 6.64
C VAL A 71 29.16 -16.51 5.84
N ILE A 72 28.72 -16.28 4.60
CA ILE A 72 28.15 -17.32 3.74
C ILE A 72 29.11 -17.56 2.58
N ARG A 73 29.58 -18.80 2.44
CA ARG A 73 30.41 -19.18 1.29
C ARG A 73 29.52 -19.31 0.06
N VAL A 74 29.80 -18.52 -0.98
CA VAL A 74 29.09 -18.57 -2.26
C VAL A 74 29.95 -19.32 -3.28
N PRO A 75 29.55 -20.51 -3.75
CA PRO A 75 30.23 -21.20 -4.83
C PRO A 75 30.01 -20.47 -6.16
N VAL A 76 31.03 -20.48 -7.01
CA VAL A 76 31.02 -19.86 -8.34
C VAL A 76 31.25 -20.96 -9.38
N TYR A 77 30.33 -21.09 -10.34
CA TYR A 77 30.41 -22.05 -11.44
C TYR A 77 30.58 -21.34 -12.78
N THR A 78 31.25 -21.98 -13.73
CA THR A 78 31.31 -21.46 -15.11
C THR A 78 29.98 -21.67 -15.82
N ASN A 79 29.45 -22.90 -15.80
CA ASN A 79 28.09 -23.24 -16.21
C ASN A 79 27.53 -24.22 -15.17
N TYR A 80 26.21 -24.26 -14.98
CA TYR A 80 25.60 -25.17 -14.02
C TYR A 80 24.21 -25.62 -14.51
N THR A 81 23.90 -26.90 -14.34
CA THR A 81 22.56 -27.44 -14.57
C THR A 81 21.89 -27.70 -13.23
N LEU A 82 20.73 -27.10 -13.00
CA LEU A 82 19.98 -27.20 -11.76
C LEU A 82 19.53 -28.65 -11.49
N GLY A 83 19.85 -29.10 -10.27
CA GLY A 83 19.31 -30.30 -9.65
C GLY A 83 18.62 -29.96 -8.32
N SER A 84 18.44 -30.95 -7.43
CA SER A 84 17.86 -30.73 -6.11
C SER A 84 18.87 -30.09 -5.15
N ILE A 85 18.91 -28.75 -5.13
CA ILE A 85 19.71 -27.96 -4.19
C ILE A 85 18.80 -27.27 -3.16
N THR A 86 19.30 -27.11 -1.94
CA THR A 86 18.60 -26.42 -0.85
C THR A 86 19.60 -25.84 0.16
N ALA A 87 19.11 -25.02 1.10
CA ALA A 87 19.89 -24.50 2.22
C ALA A 87 19.77 -25.40 3.45
N GLN A 88 20.66 -25.22 4.43
CA GLN A 88 20.36 -25.65 5.79
C GLN A 88 19.29 -24.72 6.38
N ALA A 89 18.36 -25.24 7.18
CA ALA A 89 17.42 -24.40 7.92
C ALA A 89 18.13 -23.50 8.93
N TRP A 90 17.60 -22.31 9.17
CA TRP A 90 18.12 -21.41 10.20
C TRP A 90 18.05 -22.07 11.59
N ASN A 91 19.17 -22.10 12.29
CA ASN A 91 19.31 -22.74 13.60
C ASN A 91 19.51 -21.74 14.76
N GLY A 92 19.43 -20.43 14.51
CA GLY A 92 19.72 -19.37 15.49
C GLY A 92 21.10 -18.74 15.36
N SER A 93 21.99 -19.33 14.58
CA SER A 93 23.31 -18.76 14.27
C SER A 93 23.65 -18.82 12.79
N THR A 94 23.32 -19.92 12.11
CA THR A 94 23.58 -20.13 10.69
C THR A 94 22.39 -20.76 9.96
N GLY A 95 22.38 -20.68 8.63
CA GLY A 95 21.37 -21.29 7.77
C GLY A 95 20.37 -20.28 7.20
N GLY A 96 19.36 -20.80 6.51
CA GLY A 96 18.26 -20.07 5.89
C GLY A 96 18.58 -19.41 4.55
N VAL A 97 19.81 -19.53 4.03
CA VAL A 97 20.24 -18.86 2.79
C VAL A 97 20.82 -19.86 1.79
N LEU A 98 20.24 -19.90 0.59
CA LEU A 98 20.79 -20.57 -0.59
C LEU A 98 21.37 -19.50 -1.51
N ALA A 99 22.69 -19.52 -1.71
CA ALA A 99 23.37 -18.57 -2.60
C ALA A 99 24.41 -19.25 -3.47
N PHE A 100 24.43 -18.95 -4.77
CA PHE A 100 25.47 -19.38 -5.71
C PHE A 100 25.53 -18.48 -6.94
N ASP A 101 26.70 -18.43 -7.59
CA ASP A 101 26.92 -17.69 -8.82
C ASP A 101 27.22 -18.62 -10.00
N VAL A 102 26.79 -18.22 -11.20
CA VAL A 102 27.09 -18.91 -12.46
C VAL A 102 27.55 -17.90 -13.50
N THR A 103 28.85 -17.80 -13.78
CA THR A 103 29.37 -16.75 -14.66
C THR A 103 28.90 -16.89 -16.12
N GLY A 104 28.55 -18.10 -16.56
CA GLY A 104 28.00 -18.42 -17.87
C GLY A 104 26.50 -18.74 -17.84
N VAL A 105 26.12 -19.94 -18.30
CA VAL A 105 24.72 -20.36 -18.44
C VAL A 105 24.28 -21.22 -17.25
N LEU A 106 23.15 -20.84 -16.64
CA LEU A 106 22.40 -21.66 -15.70
C LEU A 106 21.25 -22.38 -16.44
N THR A 107 21.37 -23.69 -16.62
CA THR A 107 20.31 -24.52 -17.20
C THR A 107 19.30 -24.90 -16.12
N LEU A 108 18.06 -24.43 -16.23
CA LEU A 108 17.02 -24.53 -15.20
C LEU A 108 16.41 -25.94 -15.06
N ASN A 109 16.42 -26.75 -16.13
CA ASN A 109 16.12 -28.19 -16.11
C ASN A 109 14.77 -28.60 -15.46
N SER A 110 13.75 -27.74 -15.52
CA SER A 110 12.44 -27.95 -14.86
C SER A 110 12.56 -28.24 -13.36
N ALA A 111 13.65 -27.79 -12.73
CA ALA A 111 13.94 -28.09 -11.34
C ALA A 111 13.02 -27.32 -10.39
N THR A 112 12.80 -27.89 -9.20
CA THR A 112 12.21 -27.18 -8.05
C THR A 112 13.27 -27.01 -6.98
N VAL A 113 13.58 -25.75 -6.67
CA VAL A 113 14.48 -25.35 -5.58
C VAL A 113 13.62 -24.82 -4.46
N SER A 114 13.74 -25.38 -3.26
CA SER A 114 12.93 -24.97 -2.11
C SER A 114 13.80 -24.65 -0.90
N VAL A 115 13.49 -23.52 -0.28
CA VAL A 115 13.87 -23.12 1.09
C VAL A 115 12.61 -22.78 1.91
N ASP A 116 11.50 -23.47 1.61
CA ASP A 116 10.24 -23.32 2.34
C ASP A 116 10.42 -23.67 3.82
N GLY A 117 9.93 -22.80 4.72
CA GLY A 117 10.05 -23.05 6.17
C GLY A 117 11.48 -23.05 6.72
N MET A 118 12.48 -22.63 5.94
CA MET A 118 13.90 -22.64 6.35
C MET A 118 14.39 -21.32 6.96
N GLY A 119 13.50 -20.33 7.10
CA GLY A 119 13.73 -19.02 7.69
C GLY A 119 13.64 -19.01 9.22
N PHE A 120 13.28 -17.87 9.81
CA PHE A 120 13.22 -17.76 11.27
C PHE A 120 12.21 -18.76 11.85
N ARG A 121 12.56 -19.37 12.99
CA ARG A 121 11.77 -20.43 13.62
C ARG A 121 10.54 -19.87 14.31
N GLY A 122 9.47 -20.66 14.39
CA GLY A 122 8.29 -20.27 15.14
C GLY A 122 8.50 -20.33 16.65
N GLY A 123 7.63 -19.67 17.42
CA GLY A 123 7.63 -19.75 18.88
C GLY A 123 7.14 -21.12 19.33
N ALA A 124 7.86 -21.78 20.23
CA ALA A 124 7.41 -23.07 20.78
C ALA A 124 6.36 -22.87 21.87
N ALA A 125 5.22 -23.52 21.69
CA ALA A 125 4.17 -23.57 22.68
C ALA A 125 4.59 -24.43 23.89
N ARG A 126 3.94 -24.15 25.03
CA ARG A 126 4.09 -24.92 26.27
C ARG A 126 2.73 -25.09 26.92
N GLY A 127 2.45 -26.28 27.42
CA GLY A 127 1.23 -26.55 28.18
C GLY A 127 1.36 -25.99 29.59
N SER A 128 0.36 -25.23 30.04
CA SER A 128 0.26 -24.75 31.42
C SER A 128 -1.20 -24.67 31.86
N THR A 129 -1.49 -24.97 33.12
CA THR A 129 -2.82 -24.80 33.73
C THR A 129 -2.88 -23.65 34.74
N THR A 130 -1.81 -22.86 34.84
CA THR A 130 -1.68 -21.75 35.81
C THR A 130 -0.88 -20.60 35.23
N GLY A 131 -0.96 -19.43 35.86
CA GLY A 131 -0.24 -18.23 35.44
C GLY A 131 -0.67 -16.98 36.20
N SER A 132 -0.25 -15.82 35.71
CA SER A 132 -0.52 -14.51 36.33
C SER A 132 -0.55 -13.40 35.27
N GLY A 133 -0.82 -12.16 35.67
CA GLY A 133 -0.81 -11.01 34.75
C GLY A 133 -2.19 -10.67 34.20
N ALA A 134 -2.22 -9.84 33.16
CA ALA A 134 -3.44 -9.34 32.57
C ALA A 134 -3.61 -9.89 31.14
N TYR A 135 -4.86 -10.09 30.73
CA TYR A 135 -5.17 -10.43 29.34
C TYR A 135 -4.82 -9.29 28.37
N THR A 136 -4.43 -8.12 28.88
CA THR A 136 -3.92 -6.97 28.14
C THR A 136 -2.38 -6.94 28.02
N ASP A 137 -1.66 -7.96 28.48
CA ASP A 137 -0.19 -7.98 28.39
C ASP A 137 0.31 -8.11 26.95
N TYR A 138 1.26 -7.27 26.56
CA TYR A 138 1.99 -7.33 25.29
C TYR A 138 3.29 -8.13 25.42
N ARG A 139 3.86 -8.17 26.62
CA ARG A 139 5.06 -8.96 26.94
C ARG A 139 5.01 -9.52 28.35
N THR A 140 5.44 -10.78 28.50
CA THR A 140 5.70 -11.37 29.81
C THR A 140 7.00 -12.17 29.82
N LEU A 141 7.61 -12.29 31.00
CA LEU A 141 8.81 -13.11 31.20
C LEU A 141 8.48 -14.60 31.02
N VAL A 142 9.51 -15.40 30.74
CA VAL A 142 9.39 -16.87 30.67
C VAL A 142 8.80 -17.49 31.93
N THR A 143 8.96 -16.87 33.10
CA THR A 143 8.39 -17.35 34.36
C THR A 143 6.87 -17.24 34.44
N ASN A 144 6.22 -16.41 33.60
CA ASN A 144 4.76 -16.34 33.53
C ASN A 144 4.21 -17.41 32.59
N LEU A 145 3.56 -18.42 33.15
CA LEU A 145 3.17 -19.63 32.42
C LEU A 145 1.87 -19.49 31.60
N ALA A 146 1.14 -18.37 31.67
CA ALA A 146 -0.14 -18.20 30.96
C ALA A 146 0.01 -17.98 29.44
N ASN A 147 1.09 -17.33 29.00
CA ASN A 147 1.13 -16.76 27.66
C ASN A 147 1.91 -17.61 26.66
N GLY A 148 1.60 -17.43 25.37
CA GLY A 148 2.28 -18.07 24.24
C GLY A 148 3.61 -17.38 23.94
N THR A 149 4.55 -18.14 23.41
CA THR A 149 5.86 -17.68 22.97
C THR A 149 5.77 -16.97 21.62
N LYS A 150 6.45 -15.82 21.48
CA LYS A 150 6.65 -15.09 20.23
C LYS A 150 7.51 -15.89 19.25
N GLY A 151 7.40 -15.64 17.95
CA GLY A 151 8.28 -16.21 16.93
C GLY A 151 9.71 -15.65 17.00
N GLU A 152 10.63 -16.23 16.24
CA GLU A 152 11.95 -15.66 15.98
C GLU A 152 11.90 -14.67 14.80
N GLY A 153 12.74 -13.63 14.84
CA GLY A 153 12.77 -12.59 13.81
C GLY A 153 14.00 -11.69 13.86
N ILE A 154 13.96 -10.61 13.09
CA ILE A 154 15.09 -9.66 12.93
C ILE A 154 15.48 -8.93 14.23
N ALA A 155 14.60 -8.91 15.24
CA ALA A 155 14.85 -8.27 16.52
C ALA A 155 15.49 -9.21 17.57
N GLY A 156 15.57 -10.51 17.28
CA GLY A 156 16.14 -11.48 18.22
C GLY A 156 15.45 -12.85 18.17
N THR A 157 15.82 -13.69 19.13
CA THR A 157 15.35 -15.08 19.28
C THR A 157 14.63 -15.25 20.61
N PRO A 158 13.41 -15.83 20.65
CA PRO A 158 12.69 -16.05 21.90
C PRO A 158 13.37 -17.13 22.75
N TYR A 159 12.94 -17.26 24.01
CA TYR A 159 13.47 -18.26 24.93
C TYR A 159 13.17 -19.71 24.48
N TYR A 160 11.99 -19.94 23.89
CA TYR A 160 11.61 -21.23 23.31
C TYR A 160 11.28 -21.10 21.81
N VAL A 161 11.97 -21.87 20.98
CA VAL A 161 11.71 -21.96 19.54
C VAL A 161 11.26 -23.36 19.15
N PHE A 162 10.37 -23.42 18.17
CA PHE A 162 9.85 -24.65 17.60
C PHE A 162 10.54 -24.98 16.28
N THR A 163 11.03 -26.21 16.18
CA THR A 163 11.45 -26.81 14.92
C THR A 163 10.53 -27.98 14.63
N ALA A 164 9.76 -27.86 13.55
CA ALA A 164 8.90 -28.93 13.08
C ALA A 164 9.73 -30.20 12.78
N PRO A 165 9.17 -31.41 12.99
CA PRO A 165 7.79 -31.67 13.37
C PRO A 165 7.51 -31.74 14.88
N GLY A 166 8.46 -31.48 15.79
CA GLY A 166 8.21 -31.76 17.21
C GLY A 166 9.28 -31.35 18.20
N THR A 167 10.23 -30.51 17.83
CA THR A 167 11.37 -30.17 18.68
C THR A 167 11.17 -28.80 19.31
N LEU A 168 11.08 -28.76 20.64
CA LEU A 168 11.23 -27.55 21.44
C LEU A 168 12.71 -27.36 21.78
N THR A 169 13.26 -26.20 21.45
CA THR A 169 14.62 -25.82 21.85
C THR A 169 14.57 -24.70 22.89
N ASN A 170 15.19 -24.93 24.05
CA ASN A 170 15.47 -23.89 25.04
C ASN A 170 16.78 -23.19 24.65
N THR A 171 16.71 -21.90 24.34
CA THR A 171 17.88 -21.11 23.93
C THR A 171 18.73 -20.63 25.10
N GLY A 172 18.22 -20.76 26.33
CA GLY A 172 18.87 -20.34 27.58
C GLY A 172 18.90 -18.82 27.80
N VAL A 173 18.55 -18.03 26.80
CA VAL A 173 18.59 -16.56 26.82
C VAL A 173 17.34 -16.00 26.16
N ASP A 174 16.67 -15.08 26.83
CA ASP A 174 15.56 -14.34 26.23
C ASP A 174 16.12 -13.23 25.35
N GLY A 175 16.02 -13.39 24.03
CA GLY A 175 16.52 -12.42 23.05
C GLY A 175 15.57 -11.25 22.81
N TYR A 176 14.40 -11.20 23.47
CA TYR A 176 13.54 -10.03 23.49
C TYR A 176 13.61 -9.36 24.86
N PRO A 177 14.06 -8.08 24.94
CA PRO A 177 14.19 -7.40 26.22
C PRO A 177 12.90 -7.45 27.03
N ASN A 178 13.01 -7.85 28.30
CA ASN A 178 11.90 -7.97 29.26
C ASN A 178 10.83 -9.05 28.95
N GLY A 179 11.02 -9.93 27.97
CA GLY A 179 10.23 -11.16 27.84
C GLY A 179 9.78 -11.53 26.43
N SER A 180 9.89 -12.82 26.09
CA SER A 180 9.49 -13.38 24.79
C SER A 180 8.06 -13.97 24.71
N PHE A 181 7.16 -13.63 25.63
CA PHE A 181 5.80 -14.20 25.68
C PHE A 181 4.72 -13.13 25.55
N ALA A 182 3.46 -13.52 25.35
CA ALA A 182 2.28 -12.65 25.16
C ALA A 182 2.19 -11.99 23.77
N ARG A 183 1.16 -11.17 23.54
CA ARG A 183 0.68 -10.83 22.18
C ARG A 183 1.54 -9.91 21.34
N GLY A 184 2.42 -9.10 21.92
CA GLY A 184 3.24 -8.14 21.16
C GLY A 184 4.15 -8.81 20.13
N ALA A 185 4.31 -8.22 18.95
CA ALA A 185 5.04 -8.81 17.82
C ALA A 185 6.36 -8.07 17.52
N PRO A 186 7.53 -8.63 17.84
CA PRO A 186 8.80 -7.93 17.74
C PRO A 186 9.40 -8.02 16.32
N GLY A 187 9.58 -6.87 15.67
CA GLY A 187 10.06 -6.78 14.31
C GLY A 187 9.14 -7.54 13.34
N ASN A 188 9.71 -8.51 12.62
CA ASN A 188 8.97 -9.34 11.69
C ASN A 188 8.49 -10.67 12.28
N ALA A 189 8.72 -10.94 13.57
CA ALA A 189 8.22 -12.14 14.24
C ALA A 189 6.74 -11.97 14.63
N GLY A 190 5.97 -13.06 14.58
CA GLY A 190 4.62 -13.10 15.12
C GLY A 190 4.59 -13.06 16.64
N GLY A 191 3.65 -12.35 17.23
CA GLY A 191 3.37 -12.38 18.67
C GLY A 191 2.78 -13.71 19.12
N GLY A 192 3.03 -14.13 20.36
CA GLY A 192 2.35 -15.31 20.93
C GLY A 192 0.89 -15.00 21.29
N GLY A 193 0.15 -15.93 21.87
CA GLY A 193 -1.15 -15.64 22.48
C GLY A 193 -1.00 -15.01 23.87
N THR A 194 -1.95 -14.18 24.30
CA THR A 194 -2.14 -13.82 25.71
C THR A 194 -3.37 -14.54 26.22
N ASP A 195 -3.32 -15.21 27.36
CA ASP A 195 -4.50 -15.91 27.87
C ASP A 195 -5.51 -14.92 28.48
N ARG A 196 -6.82 -15.16 28.30
CA ARG A 196 -7.84 -14.27 28.88
C ARG A 196 -8.07 -14.51 30.37
N HIS A 197 -7.80 -15.73 30.84
CA HIS A 197 -7.93 -16.12 32.23
C HIS A 197 -6.60 -16.67 32.77
N PRO A 198 -5.56 -15.82 32.94
CA PRO A 198 -4.20 -16.26 33.24
C PRO A 198 -4.07 -17.19 34.45
N SER A 199 -4.93 -17.07 35.46
CA SER A 199 -4.89 -17.92 36.66
C SER A 199 -5.22 -19.39 36.41
N ALA A 200 -6.07 -19.71 35.43
CA ALA A 200 -6.42 -21.09 35.05
C ALA A 200 -5.92 -21.47 33.66
N ASN A 201 -5.52 -20.48 32.86
CA ASN A 201 -5.03 -20.62 31.49
C ASN A 201 -5.98 -21.43 30.59
N ASP A 202 -7.29 -21.29 30.78
CA ASP A 202 -8.34 -22.07 30.12
C ASP A 202 -9.13 -21.26 29.09
N GLU A 203 -8.70 -20.04 28.79
CA GLU A 203 -9.30 -19.16 27.79
C GLU A 203 -8.29 -18.85 26.68
N ASN A 204 -7.88 -19.89 25.97
CA ASN A 204 -6.70 -19.86 25.11
C ASN A 204 -6.85 -19.14 23.76
N SER A 205 -5.87 -18.28 23.45
CA SER A 205 -5.84 -17.44 22.25
C SER A 205 -4.80 -17.92 21.24
N GLY A 206 -5.02 -17.56 19.97
CA GLY A 206 -4.15 -17.95 18.86
C GLY A 206 -2.91 -17.08 18.73
N GLY A 207 -1.85 -17.64 18.14
CA GLY A 207 -0.61 -16.94 17.83
C GLY A 207 -0.71 -16.10 16.55
N GLY A 208 0.04 -15.00 16.50
CA GLY A 208 0.14 -14.13 15.33
C GLY A 208 1.05 -14.68 14.24
N GLY A 209 0.76 -14.37 12.98
CA GLY A 209 1.58 -14.77 11.85
C GLY A 209 2.91 -14.00 11.77
N GLY A 210 3.95 -14.64 11.27
CA GLY A 210 5.21 -13.97 10.95
C GLY A 210 5.04 -12.99 9.78
N ALA A 211 5.97 -12.05 9.61
CA ALA A 211 5.97 -11.06 8.54
C ALA A 211 7.28 -11.04 7.73
N ASN A 212 7.19 -10.44 6.53
CA ASN A 212 8.37 -10.09 5.75
C ASN A 212 8.07 -8.92 4.79
N GLY A 213 7.84 -9.19 3.50
CA GLY A 213 7.41 -8.17 2.53
C GLY A 213 5.98 -7.67 2.79
N GLY A 214 5.12 -8.55 3.29
CA GLY A 214 3.80 -8.24 3.83
C GLY A 214 3.77 -8.42 5.36
N SER A 215 2.82 -7.75 6.02
CA SER A 215 2.60 -7.90 7.45
C SER A 215 1.99 -9.25 7.80
N GLY A 216 2.26 -9.76 9.00
CA GLY A 216 1.57 -10.95 9.52
C GLY A 216 0.13 -10.63 9.94
N GLY A 217 -0.73 -11.63 9.94
CA GLY A 217 -2.08 -11.56 10.45
C GLY A 217 -2.15 -11.76 11.97
N ILE A 218 -3.13 -11.15 12.63
CA ILE A 218 -3.39 -11.34 14.07
C ILE A 218 -3.99 -12.74 14.32
N GLY A 219 -3.63 -13.34 15.45
CA GLY A 219 -4.25 -14.58 15.96
C GLY A 219 -5.64 -14.33 16.55
N GLY A 220 -6.42 -15.40 16.67
CA GLY A 220 -7.77 -15.33 17.22
C GLY A 220 -7.81 -15.13 18.73
N ILE A 221 -8.94 -14.63 19.22
CA ILE A 221 -9.16 -14.35 20.64
C ILE A 221 -9.37 -15.64 21.45
N GLY A 222 -9.16 -15.55 22.77
CA GLY A 222 -9.49 -16.64 23.69
C GLY A 222 -10.98 -16.85 23.89
N TRP A 223 -11.38 -18.04 24.35
CA TRP A 223 -12.75 -18.35 24.79
C TRP A 223 -13.19 -17.40 25.93
N CYS A 224 -14.51 -17.20 26.13
CA CYS A 224 -15.03 -16.52 27.33
C CYS A 224 -16.47 -16.97 27.66
N ALA A 225 -16.94 -16.70 28.87
CA ALA A 225 -18.27 -17.16 29.33
C ALA A 225 -19.48 -16.39 28.74
N ALA A 226 -19.32 -15.15 28.28
CA ALA A 226 -20.40 -14.31 27.70
C ALA A 226 -20.76 -14.68 26.24
N PHE A 227 -20.27 -15.83 25.78
CA PHE A 227 -20.26 -16.24 24.39
C PHE A 227 -21.66 -16.60 23.87
N THR A 228 -22.05 -16.04 22.73
CA THR A 228 -23.28 -16.41 22.00
C THR A 228 -22.92 -17.02 20.65
N THR A 229 -23.78 -17.91 20.13
CA THR A 229 -23.53 -18.68 18.90
C THR A 229 -23.69 -17.87 17.60
N THR A 230 -23.84 -16.54 17.68
CA THR A 230 -24.11 -15.66 16.52
C THR A 230 -22.84 -14.91 16.11
N ALA A 231 -22.16 -15.40 15.07
CA ALA A 231 -21.05 -14.66 14.45
C ALA A 231 -21.56 -13.33 13.83
N PRO A 232 -20.82 -12.21 13.92
CA PRO A 232 -19.47 -12.07 14.50
C PRO A 232 -19.48 -11.62 15.98
N TYR A 233 -20.65 -11.53 16.62
CA TYR A 233 -20.79 -10.99 17.97
C TYR A 233 -20.51 -12.07 19.03
N TYR A 234 -19.24 -12.35 19.24
CA TYR A 234 -18.79 -13.40 20.16
C TYR A 234 -18.96 -13.11 21.66
N GLY A 235 -19.69 -12.05 22.05
CA GLY A 235 -19.96 -11.71 23.47
C GLY A 235 -18.74 -11.34 24.33
N CYS A 236 -17.51 -11.59 23.87
CA CYS A 236 -16.24 -11.36 24.54
C CYS A 236 -15.66 -9.95 24.32
N GLY A 237 -16.50 -8.94 24.04
CA GLY A 237 -16.08 -7.55 23.81
C GLY A 237 -16.03 -7.08 22.34
N TYR A 238 -16.75 -7.76 21.43
CA TYR A 238 -16.71 -7.45 19.98
C TYR A 238 -17.33 -6.09 19.58
N ALA A 239 -18.12 -5.44 20.44
CA ALA A 239 -18.76 -4.16 20.13
C ALA A 239 -17.77 -2.99 19.88
N ALA A 240 -16.51 -3.15 20.29
CA ALA A 240 -15.46 -2.16 20.02
C ALA A 240 -14.59 -2.49 18.79
N LEU A 241 -14.55 -3.74 18.30
CA LEU A 241 -13.52 -4.28 17.37
C LEU A 241 -13.78 -4.00 15.86
N ALA A 242 -14.61 -3.02 15.50
CA ALA A 242 -14.94 -2.69 14.10
C ALA A 242 -13.90 -1.79 13.39
N SER A 243 -12.84 -1.34 14.07
CA SER A 243 -11.72 -0.62 13.45
C SER A 243 -10.59 -1.59 13.07
N ALA A 244 -10.06 -1.46 11.86
CA ALA A 244 -8.93 -2.26 11.34
C ALA A 244 -7.60 -2.14 12.13
N ALA A 245 -7.57 -1.28 13.16
CA ALA A 245 -6.55 -1.23 14.20
C ALA A 245 -7.21 -1.64 15.52
N ASN A 246 -6.78 -2.79 16.03
CA ASN A 246 -7.27 -3.56 17.17
C ASN A 246 -7.63 -2.77 18.46
N PRO A 247 -8.88 -2.65 18.89
CA PRO A 247 -9.20 -2.07 20.21
C PRO A 247 -9.08 -3.04 21.39
N ALA A 248 -9.03 -2.46 22.59
CA ALA A 248 -8.88 -3.12 23.89
C ALA A 248 -9.76 -4.37 24.03
N GLY A 249 -9.17 -5.56 23.83
CA GLY A 249 -9.89 -6.83 23.92
C GLY A 249 -9.34 -7.99 23.08
N SER A 250 -8.47 -7.74 22.08
CA SER A 250 -7.79 -8.85 21.39
C SER A 250 -6.70 -9.45 22.25
N THR A 251 -6.86 -10.74 22.54
CA THR A 251 -5.86 -11.53 23.26
C THR A 251 -5.01 -12.40 22.35
N GLY A 252 -5.37 -12.49 21.06
CA GLY A 252 -4.56 -13.14 20.05
C GLY A 252 -3.26 -12.39 19.77
N GLY A 253 -2.25 -13.13 19.35
CA GLY A 253 -0.95 -12.56 19.00
C GLY A 253 -1.02 -11.61 17.82
N PHE A 254 -0.39 -10.45 17.93
CA PHE A 254 -0.23 -9.57 16.77
C PHE A 254 0.60 -10.26 15.70
N GLY A 255 0.26 -10.02 14.44
CA GLY A 255 1.13 -10.41 13.34
C GLY A 255 2.38 -9.52 13.30
N GLY A 256 3.50 -10.05 12.80
CA GLY A 256 4.74 -9.28 12.64
C GLY A 256 4.56 -8.03 11.77
N GLY A 257 5.41 -7.03 11.97
CA GLY A 257 5.50 -5.87 11.08
C GLY A 257 6.24 -6.22 9.78
N SER A 258 5.78 -5.68 8.64
CA SER A 258 6.53 -5.78 7.39
C SER A 258 7.88 -5.06 7.53
N VAL A 259 8.92 -5.63 6.96
CA VAL A 259 10.28 -5.06 7.06
C VAL A 259 10.40 -3.87 6.11
N SER A 260 10.78 -2.71 6.62
CA SER A 260 11.02 -1.52 5.80
C SER A 260 12.33 -1.63 5.02
N SER A 261 12.42 -0.92 3.89
CA SER A 261 13.65 -0.81 3.07
C SER A 261 14.18 -2.14 2.52
N ILE A 262 13.30 -3.13 2.30
CA ILE A 262 13.65 -4.35 1.55
C ILE A 262 14.01 -3.97 0.11
N GLY A 263 15.04 -4.61 -0.45
CA GLY A 263 15.45 -4.42 -1.82
C GLY A 263 16.75 -5.17 -2.12
N ALA A 264 17.40 -4.82 -3.22
CA ALA A 264 18.65 -5.46 -3.65
C ALA A 264 19.79 -5.38 -2.61
N ALA A 265 19.76 -4.43 -1.67
CA ALA A 265 20.77 -4.29 -0.62
C ALA A 265 20.35 -4.85 0.75
N ARG A 266 19.09 -5.28 0.91
CA ARG A 266 18.53 -5.76 2.18
C ARG A 266 17.59 -6.93 1.95
N LEU A 267 18.02 -8.13 2.36
CA LEU A 267 17.23 -9.35 2.30
C LEU A 267 17.09 -9.99 3.69
N THR A 268 15.87 -10.34 4.09
CA THR A 268 15.58 -10.94 5.40
C THR A 268 14.90 -12.30 5.27
N LEU A 269 15.20 -13.20 6.20
CA LEU A 269 14.42 -14.43 6.35
C LEU A 269 12.97 -14.06 6.70
N GLY A 270 12.03 -14.89 6.27
CA GLY A 270 10.65 -14.77 6.73
C GLY A 270 10.58 -14.95 8.24
N GLY A 271 9.80 -14.09 8.91
CA GLY A 271 9.60 -14.19 10.35
C GLY A 271 8.85 -15.46 10.74
N GLY A 272 9.18 -16.02 11.90
CA GLY A 272 8.43 -17.13 12.47
C GLY A 272 7.10 -16.67 13.04
N GLY A 273 6.07 -17.51 12.95
CA GLY A 273 4.81 -17.30 13.63
C GLY A 273 4.96 -17.44 15.15
N GLY A 274 4.09 -16.77 15.91
CA GLY A 274 3.98 -16.99 17.35
C GLY A 274 3.09 -18.17 17.69
N SER A 275 3.27 -18.72 18.89
CA SER A 275 2.43 -19.80 19.42
C SER A 275 1.14 -19.29 20.05
N GLY A 276 0.08 -20.09 19.98
CA GLY A 276 -1.11 -19.88 20.82
C GLY A 276 -0.85 -20.25 22.28
N THR A 277 -1.78 -19.91 23.18
CA THR A 277 -1.77 -20.45 24.54
C THR A 277 -2.40 -21.85 24.57
N THR A 278 -1.99 -22.69 25.52
CA THR A 278 -2.54 -24.05 25.66
C THR A 278 -2.44 -24.54 27.09
N ASN A 279 -3.50 -25.18 27.57
CA ASN A 279 -3.55 -25.88 28.85
C ASN A 279 -3.85 -27.38 28.71
N ASN A 280 -4.57 -27.78 27.67
CA ASN A 280 -5.04 -29.15 27.49
C ASN A 280 -4.19 -29.95 26.51
N SER A 281 -3.29 -29.29 25.76
CA SER A 281 -2.36 -29.95 24.83
C SER A 281 -3.10 -30.80 23.78
N THR A 282 -4.17 -30.28 23.20
CA THR A 282 -5.16 -31.06 22.43
C THR A 282 -4.76 -31.46 21.02
N GLY A 283 -3.61 -31.00 20.53
CA GLY A 283 -3.12 -31.36 19.20
C GLY A 283 -2.32 -32.67 19.15
N SER A 284 -2.02 -33.12 17.94
CA SER A 284 -1.34 -34.40 17.69
C SER A 284 0.09 -34.48 18.27
N LEU A 285 0.71 -33.32 18.53
CA LEU A 285 2.04 -33.19 19.14
C LEU A 285 1.95 -32.72 20.61
N GLY A 286 0.79 -32.87 21.23
CA GLY A 286 0.51 -32.28 22.54
C GLY A 286 0.53 -30.76 22.49
N ALA A 287 1.12 -30.12 23.50
CA ALA A 287 1.25 -28.66 23.57
C ALA A 287 1.97 -28.06 22.35
N LEU A 288 2.90 -28.80 21.74
CA LEU A 288 3.69 -28.29 20.62
C LEU A 288 2.86 -28.05 19.36
N SER A 289 1.66 -28.63 19.23
CA SER A 289 0.74 -28.31 18.13
C SER A 289 0.25 -26.86 18.18
N SER A 290 0.31 -26.19 19.33
CA SER A 290 0.02 -24.76 19.43
C SER A 290 1.18 -23.86 19.00
N SER A 291 2.32 -24.43 18.58
CA SER A 291 3.52 -23.67 18.19
C SER A 291 3.31 -22.91 16.89
N GLY A 292 3.98 -21.76 16.77
CA GLY A 292 4.03 -21.02 15.51
C GLY A 292 4.88 -21.74 14.46
N ALA A 293 4.63 -21.47 13.19
CA ALA A 293 5.35 -22.07 12.07
C ALA A 293 6.58 -21.26 11.64
N ALA A 294 7.56 -21.92 11.02
CA ALA A 294 8.78 -21.28 10.54
C ALA A 294 8.55 -20.46 9.26
N GLY A 295 9.24 -19.33 9.12
CA GLY A 295 9.21 -18.52 7.90
C GLY A 295 10.04 -19.12 6.75
N GLY A 296 9.94 -18.55 5.55
CA GLY A 296 10.70 -18.97 4.38
C GLY A 296 12.15 -18.47 4.38
N GLY A 297 13.05 -19.20 3.73
CA GLY A 297 14.45 -18.83 3.57
C GLY A 297 14.72 -17.76 2.50
N ILE A 298 15.99 -17.51 2.19
CA ILE A 298 16.45 -16.61 1.14
C ILE A 298 17.08 -17.41 0.01
N ILE A 299 16.74 -17.09 -1.24
CA ILE A 299 17.41 -17.58 -2.45
C ILE A 299 18.12 -16.41 -3.12
N MET A 300 19.41 -16.56 -3.43
CA MET A 300 20.23 -15.55 -4.11
C MET A 300 20.97 -16.19 -5.28
N ILE A 301 20.62 -15.81 -6.51
CA ILE A 301 21.22 -16.37 -7.72
C ILE A 301 21.68 -15.23 -8.61
N ARG A 302 22.95 -15.28 -9.02
CA ARG A 302 23.49 -14.43 -10.08
C ARG A 302 23.98 -15.33 -11.20
N ALA A 303 23.52 -15.10 -12.42
CA ALA A 303 23.90 -15.87 -13.59
C ALA A 303 24.27 -14.95 -14.76
N GLY A 304 25.20 -15.36 -15.63
CA GLY A 304 25.42 -14.68 -16.91
C GLY A 304 24.15 -14.72 -17.75
N SER A 305 23.56 -15.90 -17.91
CA SER A 305 22.25 -16.11 -18.53
C SER A 305 21.57 -17.37 -17.99
N MET A 306 20.26 -17.50 -18.21
CA MET A 306 19.47 -18.67 -17.84
C MET A 306 18.81 -19.31 -19.07
N THR A 307 18.59 -20.63 -19.04
CA THR A 307 17.86 -21.34 -20.10
C THR A 307 16.92 -22.40 -19.52
N GLY A 308 15.74 -22.58 -20.11
CA GLY A 308 14.72 -23.52 -19.64
C GLY A 308 13.73 -22.89 -18.65
N SER A 309 13.14 -23.71 -17.76
CA SER A 309 12.22 -23.27 -16.70
C SER A 309 12.55 -23.91 -15.35
N ALA A 310 12.21 -23.25 -14.25
CA ALA A 310 12.35 -23.76 -12.89
C ALA A 310 11.39 -23.06 -11.91
N ILE A 311 11.17 -23.69 -10.76
CA ILE A 311 10.39 -23.15 -9.64
C ILE A 311 11.33 -22.87 -8.47
N PHE A 312 11.27 -21.66 -7.90
CA PHE A 312 11.98 -21.26 -6.69
C PHE A 312 10.98 -20.97 -5.57
N ASN A 313 10.99 -21.81 -4.55
CA ASN A 313 10.09 -21.72 -3.39
C ASN A 313 10.85 -21.20 -2.16
N ALA A 314 10.30 -20.16 -1.56
CA ALA A 314 10.73 -19.58 -0.29
C ALA A 314 9.49 -19.14 0.50
N SER A 315 8.46 -19.97 0.54
CA SER A 315 7.21 -19.74 1.28
C SER A 315 7.36 -20.08 2.76
N GLY A 316 6.54 -19.45 3.60
CA GLY A 316 6.44 -19.80 5.01
C GLY A 316 5.70 -21.12 5.24
N SER A 317 6.00 -21.80 6.34
CA SER A 317 5.29 -23.02 6.74
C SER A 317 3.91 -22.70 7.34
N ASN A 318 2.98 -23.65 7.18
CA ASN A 318 1.66 -23.58 7.79
C ASN A 318 1.72 -23.93 9.28
N GLY A 319 0.85 -23.32 10.08
CA GLY A 319 0.57 -23.72 11.45
C GLY A 319 -0.14 -25.08 11.51
N ASP A 320 0.03 -25.79 12.63
CA ASP A 320 -0.64 -27.06 12.88
C ASP A 320 -2.15 -26.85 13.07
N SER A 321 -2.95 -27.67 12.39
CA SER A 321 -4.42 -27.61 12.42
C SER A 321 -5.04 -28.81 13.13
N THR A 322 -4.26 -29.57 13.89
CA THR A 322 -4.73 -30.69 14.71
C THR A 322 -5.15 -30.28 16.11
N VAL A 323 -4.92 -29.03 16.51
CA VAL A 323 -5.32 -28.48 17.82
C VAL A 323 -6.84 -28.55 17.97
N GLY A 324 -7.31 -29.07 19.09
CA GLY A 324 -8.73 -29.13 19.42
C GLY A 324 -9.20 -27.83 20.08
N ASN A 325 -9.18 -27.81 21.40
CA ASN A 325 -9.72 -26.74 22.25
C ASN A 325 -8.65 -25.92 22.99
N ASP A 326 -7.54 -25.63 22.31
CA ASP A 326 -6.50 -24.71 22.77
C ASP A 326 -6.27 -23.61 21.71
N GLY A 327 -5.36 -22.66 21.93
CA GLY A 327 -4.99 -21.70 20.90
C GLY A 327 -4.06 -22.30 19.85
N SER A 328 -4.32 -22.07 18.56
CA SER A 328 -3.44 -22.54 17.46
C SER A 328 -2.34 -21.53 17.12
N GLY A 329 -1.20 -22.02 16.62
CA GLY A 329 -0.07 -21.17 16.25
C GLY A 329 -0.23 -20.46 14.90
N GLY A 330 0.44 -19.30 14.77
CA GLY A 330 0.43 -18.50 13.54
C GLY A 330 1.30 -19.11 12.43
N GLY A 331 0.96 -18.78 11.17
CA GLY A 331 1.73 -19.18 9.99
C GLY A 331 3.06 -18.42 9.89
N GLY A 332 4.08 -19.06 9.29
CA GLY A 332 5.36 -18.41 9.02
C GLY A 332 5.28 -17.47 7.83
N ALA A 333 6.10 -16.42 7.78
CA ALA A 333 6.11 -15.50 6.65
C ALA A 333 6.82 -16.09 5.41
N GLY A 334 6.50 -15.58 4.22
CA GLY A 334 7.31 -15.80 3.03
C GLY A 334 8.72 -15.21 3.20
N GLY A 335 9.71 -15.89 2.64
CA GLY A 335 11.12 -15.51 2.59
C GLY A 335 11.42 -14.54 1.45
N MET A 336 12.63 -14.61 0.90
CA MET A 336 13.03 -13.74 -0.21
C MET A 336 13.73 -14.44 -1.37
N VAL A 337 13.58 -13.88 -2.56
CA VAL A 337 14.24 -14.38 -3.77
C VAL A 337 14.88 -13.22 -4.52
N LEU A 338 16.19 -13.30 -4.74
CA LEU A 338 16.95 -12.39 -5.58
C LEU A 338 17.54 -13.16 -6.77
N ILE A 339 17.17 -12.79 -7.99
CA ILE A 339 17.67 -13.43 -9.22
C ILE A 339 18.16 -12.37 -10.22
N ASN A 340 19.46 -12.32 -10.47
CA ASN A 340 20.05 -11.47 -11.50
C ASN A 340 20.61 -12.33 -12.64
N ALA A 341 20.12 -12.09 -13.86
CA ALA A 341 20.67 -12.66 -15.09
C ALA A 341 20.52 -11.69 -16.26
N ALA A 342 21.45 -11.71 -17.23
CA ALA A 342 21.35 -10.85 -18.40
C ALA A 342 20.20 -11.25 -19.33
N SER A 343 19.80 -12.54 -19.33
CA SER A 343 18.68 -13.07 -20.10
C SER A 343 18.16 -14.38 -19.49
N GLY A 344 16.95 -14.80 -19.90
CA GLY A 344 16.41 -16.14 -19.58
C GLY A 344 15.50 -16.26 -18.35
N ILE A 345 15.18 -15.14 -17.68
CA ILE A 345 14.30 -15.15 -16.48
C ILE A 345 12.84 -15.50 -16.81
N GLY A 346 12.40 -15.33 -18.06
CA GLY A 346 11.01 -15.60 -18.47
C GLY A 346 10.51 -17.04 -18.26
N GLY A 347 11.39 -18.01 -17.96
CA GLY A 347 11.02 -19.39 -17.60
C GLY A 347 10.91 -19.65 -16.09
N VAL A 348 11.13 -18.63 -15.25
CA VAL A 348 11.23 -18.78 -13.80
C VAL A 348 9.88 -18.56 -13.11
N THR A 349 9.48 -19.45 -12.20
CA THR A 349 8.35 -19.26 -11.29
C THR A 349 8.86 -19.06 -9.86
N ILE A 350 8.37 -18.04 -9.15
CA ILE A 350 8.78 -17.72 -7.78
C ILE A 350 7.58 -17.86 -6.84
N ASN A 351 7.76 -18.54 -5.70
CA ASN A 351 6.77 -18.66 -4.64
C ASN A 351 7.32 -18.15 -3.32
N VAL A 352 6.88 -16.97 -2.89
CA VAL A 352 7.24 -16.33 -1.61
C VAL A 352 5.98 -16.10 -0.77
N LYS A 353 5.11 -17.10 -0.65
CA LYS A 353 3.82 -16.95 0.03
C LYS A 353 3.96 -17.04 1.55
N GLY A 354 3.07 -16.38 2.27
CA GLY A 354 2.89 -16.63 3.70
C GLY A 354 2.24 -17.99 3.96
N GLY A 355 2.59 -18.61 5.09
CA GLY A 355 1.99 -19.86 5.55
C GLY A 355 0.61 -19.64 6.17
N ILE A 356 -0.26 -20.65 6.08
CA ILE A 356 -1.60 -20.64 6.64
C ILE A 356 -1.54 -20.73 8.17
N GLY A 357 -2.35 -19.95 8.88
CA GLY A 357 -2.47 -20.04 10.35
C GLY A 357 -3.14 -21.35 10.79
N GLY A 358 -2.74 -21.89 11.94
CA GLY A 358 -3.29 -23.16 12.45
C GLY A 358 -4.79 -23.05 12.77
N SER A 359 -5.57 -24.06 12.39
CA SER A 359 -7.01 -24.14 12.70
C SER A 359 -7.29 -24.94 13.97
N ASN A 360 -8.47 -24.77 14.54
CA ASN A 360 -8.98 -25.52 15.69
C ASN A 360 -10.04 -26.52 15.25
N LEU A 361 -9.84 -27.80 15.54
CA LEU A 361 -10.75 -28.89 15.18
C LEU A 361 -11.39 -29.49 16.43
N VAL A 362 -12.46 -28.87 16.96
CA VAL A 362 -13.25 -29.49 18.04
C VAL A 362 -14.06 -30.67 17.44
N PRO A 363 -13.78 -31.93 17.84
CA PRO A 363 -14.40 -33.10 17.22
C PRO A 363 -15.92 -33.20 17.51
N PRO A 364 -16.70 -33.86 16.62
CA PRO A 364 -18.10 -34.17 16.89
C PRO A 364 -18.28 -34.98 18.18
N GLY A 365 -19.27 -34.60 19.01
CA GLY A 365 -19.59 -35.21 20.31
C GLY A 365 -18.75 -34.69 21.48
N SER A 366 -17.82 -33.75 21.26
CA SER A 366 -17.02 -33.14 22.31
C SER A 366 -17.82 -32.11 23.13
N THR A 367 -17.55 -32.04 24.43
CA THR A 367 -18.04 -30.97 25.32
C THR A 367 -17.09 -29.77 25.36
N SER A 368 -15.95 -29.83 24.65
CA SER A 368 -14.95 -28.76 24.61
C SER A 368 -15.48 -27.52 23.89
N THR A 369 -15.03 -26.34 24.34
CA THR A 369 -15.43 -25.05 23.79
C THR A 369 -14.50 -24.56 22.67
N PRO A 370 -14.99 -23.72 21.74
CA PRO A 370 -14.18 -23.09 20.68
C PRO A 370 -13.09 -22.16 21.25
N HIS A 371 -11.91 -22.18 20.63
CA HIS A 371 -10.73 -21.36 21.00
C HIS A 371 -10.14 -20.64 19.79
N GLY A 372 -9.15 -19.77 20.02
CA GLY A 372 -8.59 -18.87 19.00
C GLY A 372 -7.63 -19.56 18.01
N PRO A 373 -7.89 -19.48 16.68
CA PRO A 373 -7.00 -20.04 15.66
C PRO A 373 -5.84 -19.09 15.35
N GLY A 374 -4.84 -19.57 14.63
CA GLY A 374 -3.63 -18.81 14.29
C GLY A 374 -3.83 -17.77 13.18
N GLY A 375 -3.08 -16.67 13.25
CA GLY A 375 -3.00 -15.66 12.19
C GLY A 375 -2.21 -16.15 10.98
N GLY A 376 -2.57 -15.66 9.78
CA GLY A 376 -1.84 -16.00 8.55
C GLY A 376 -0.48 -15.32 8.45
N GLY A 377 0.53 -15.98 7.88
CA GLY A 377 1.85 -15.39 7.66
C GLY A 377 1.84 -14.33 6.55
N GLY A 378 2.66 -13.29 6.64
CA GLY A 378 2.81 -12.28 5.60
C GLY A 378 3.55 -12.83 4.36
N GLY A 379 3.23 -12.30 3.18
CA GLY A 379 3.96 -12.61 1.95
C GLY A 379 5.43 -12.13 2.00
N GLY A 380 6.27 -12.77 1.21
CA GLY A 380 7.70 -12.49 1.09
C GLY A 380 8.03 -11.49 -0.02
N TYR A 381 9.31 -11.37 -0.37
CA TYR A 381 9.77 -10.41 -1.36
C TYR A 381 10.61 -11.05 -2.46
N ALA A 382 10.32 -10.73 -3.72
CA ALA A 382 11.13 -11.15 -4.84
C ALA A 382 11.65 -9.95 -5.64
N ILE A 383 12.91 -10.02 -6.06
CA ILE A 383 13.55 -9.03 -6.92
C ILE A 383 14.36 -9.72 -8.01
N THR A 384 14.02 -9.45 -9.27
CA THR A 384 14.63 -10.06 -10.44
C THR A 384 15.09 -9.02 -11.45
N SER A 385 16.03 -9.37 -12.34
CA SER A 385 16.53 -8.43 -13.37
C SER A 385 15.65 -8.30 -14.61
N ALA A 386 14.65 -9.15 -14.73
CA ALA A 386 13.59 -9.10 -15.74
C ALA A 386 12.35 -9.81 -15.20
N THR A 387 11.20 -9.65 -15.87
CA THR A 387 9.94 -10.24 -15.42
C THR A 387 9.99 -11.78 -15.47
N PRO A 388 9.74 -12.49 -14.34
CA PRO A 388 9.63 -13.95 -14.31
C PRO A 388 8.33 -14.44 -14.97
N ALA A 389 8.22 -15.74 -15.22
CA ALA A 389 6.98 -16.36 -15.72
C ALA A 389 5.80 -16.15 -14.76
N ALA A 390 6.07 -16.26 -13.45
CA ALA A 390 5.11 -15.99 -12.39
C ALA A 390 5.84 -15.63 -11.09
N CYS A 391 5.21 -14.78 -10.27
CA CYS A 391 5.67 -14.47 -8.92
C CYS A 391 4.49 -14.43 -7.95
N ASN A 392 4.44 -15.41 -7.06
CA ASN A 392 3.35 -15.62 -6.11
C ASN A 392 3.76 -15.13 -4.73
N ASN A 393 3.19 -14.02 -4.29
CA ASN A 393 3.57 -13.26 -3.09
C ASN A 393 2.40 -13.03 -2.12
N GLY A 394 1.28 -13.74 -2.27
CA GLY A 394 0.14 -13.61 -1.38
C GLY A 394 0.48 -13.94 0.09
N GLY A 395 -0.15 -13.24 1.02
CA GLY A 395 -0.15 -13.63 2.42
C GLY A 395 -0.87 -14.97 2.63
N GLY A 396 -0.55 -15.64 3.73
CA GLY A 396 -1.26 -16.84 4.15
C GLY A 396 -2.63 -16.49 4.72
N VAL A 397 -3.61 -17.37 4.50
CA VAL A 397 -4.93 -17.23 5.13
C VAL A 397 -4.83 -17.53 6.64
N ASN A 398 -5.69 -16.91 7.45
CA ASN A 398 -5.82 -17.27 8.86
C ASN A 398 -6.40 -18.68 9.04
N GLY A 399 -6.12 -19.26 10.19
CA GLY A 399 -6.85 -20.44 10.64
C GLY A 399 -8.30 -20.12 10.99
N VAL A 400 -9.09 -21.17 11.14
CA VAL A 400 -10.50 -21.09 11.56
C VAL A 400 -10.77 -22.08 12.68
N THR A 401 -11.84 -21.84 13.43
CA THR A 401 -12.31 -22.75 14.46
C THR A 401 -13.51 -23.54 13.95
N TYR A 402 -13.52 -24.83 14.27
CA TYR A 402 -14.66 -25.72 14.09
C TYR A 402 -15.23 -26.08 15.46
N ASN A 403 -16.55 -26.11 15.58
CA ASN A 403 -17.25 -26.54 16.78
C ASN A 403 -18.11 -27.76 16.44
N ASN A 404 -17.87 -28.89 17.12
CA ASN A 404 -18.61 -30.13 16.89
C ASN A 404 -18.60 -30.57 15.40
N GLY A 405 -17.50 -30.31 14.69
CA GLY A 405 -17.34 -30.56 13.25
C GLY A 405 -17.94 -29.52 12.29
N ALA A 406 -18.64 -28.49 12.77
CA ALA A 406 -19.16 -27.40 11.94
C ALA A 406 -18.21 -26.19 11.94
N LEU A 407 -18.04 -25.52 10.78
CA LEU A 407 -17.25 -24.30 10.69
C LEU A 407 -17.85 -23.21 11.57
N PHE A 408 -17.07 -22.76 12.55
CA PHE A 408 -17.48 -21.73 13.51
C PHE A 408 -16.99 -20.33 13.10
N GLY A 409 -15.83 -20.23 12.43
CA GLY A 409 -15.33 -18.99 11.82
C GLY A 409 -13.90 -18.62 12.27
N ALA A 410 -13.46 -17.41 11.93
CA ALA A 410 -12.08 -16.95 12.15
C ALA A 410 -11.75 -16.59 13.61
N TYR A 411 -12.76 -16.40 14.47
CA TYR A 411 -12.56 -16.10 15.89
C TYR A 411 -11.63 -14.88 16.15
N GLY A 412 -11.70 -13.87 15.27
CA GLY A 412 -10.86 -12.68 15.32
C GLY A 412 -9.49 -12.80 14.64
N ALA A 413 -9.10 -13.98 14.17
CA ALA A 413 -7.86 -14.15 13.41
C ALA A 413 -7.97 -13.49 12.02
N MET A 414 -6.86 -12.96 11.51
CA MET A 414 -6.79 -12.27 10.21
C MET A 414 -5.74 -12.89 9.28
N PRO A 415 -5.94 -12.84 7.95
CA PRO A 415 -4.93 -13.27 7.00
C PRO A 415 -3.70 -12.35 7.04
N GLY A 416 -2.56 -12.84 6.54
CA GLY A 416 -1.38 -12.02 6.33
C GLY A 416 -1.53 -11.11 5.11
N GLY A 417 -0.81 -9.99 5.11
CA GLY A 417 -0.72 -9.08 3.96
C GLY A 417 0.14 -9.68 2.85
N SER A 418 -0.15 -9.31 1.60
CA SER A 418 0.69 -9.67 0.46
C SER A 418 2.07 -9.02 0.53
N GLY A 419 3.07 -9.70 0.00
CA GLY A 419 4.42 -9.18 -0.18
C GLY A 419 4.58 -8.46 -1.52
N SER A 420 5.78 -8.46 -2.09
CA SER A 420 6.04 -7.74 -3.35
C SER A 420 6.98 -8.51 -4.29
N CYS A 421 6.81 -8.30 -5.60
CA CYS A 421 7.66 -8.83 -6.66
C CYS A 421 8.08 -7.68 -7.57
N THR A 422 9.38 -7.51 -7.77
CA THR A 422 9.94 -6.44 -8.60
C THR A 422 10.87 -7.01 -9.67
N ALA A 423 10.82 -6.44 -10.88
CA ALA A 423 11.63 -6.87 -12.03
C ALA A 423 12.61 -5.77 -12.45
N THR A 424 13.21 -5.08 -11.48
CA THR A 424 14.02 -3.87 -11.67
C THR A 424 15.49 -4.05 -11.28
N LEU A 425 15.92 -5.28 -10.96
CA LEU A 425 17.25 -5.55 -10.43
C LEU A 425 18.34 -5.33 -11.47
N THR A 426 19.25 -4.41 -11.22
CA THR A 426 20.50 -4.30 -11.98
C THR A 426 21.65 -4.88 -11.17
N ALA A 427 22.70 -5.34 -11.86
CA ALA A 427 23.88 -5.88 -11.19
C ALA A 427 24.53 -4.84 -10.24
N ALA A 428 24.46 -3.55 -10.58
CA ALA A 428 25.01 -2.44 -9.79
C ALA A 428 24.26 -2.21 -8.46
N GLN A 429 23.03 -2.69 -8.33
CA GLN A 429 22.25 -2.57 -7.09
C GLN A 429 22.59 -3.66 -6.07
N ILE A 430 23.31 -4.72 -6.46
CA ILE A 430 23.74 -5.80 -5.57
C ILE A 430 25.04 -5.39 -4.88
N PRO A 431 25.07 -5.22 -3.54
CA PRO A 431 26.26 -4.71 -2.87
C PRO A 431 27.45 -5.68 -2.94
N GLY A 432 28.64 -5.11 -3.12
CA GLY A 432 29.91 -5.83 -3.05
C GLY A 432 30.43 -6.33 -4.41
N ALA A 433 31.15 -7.45 -4.39
CA ALA A 433 31.81 -8.02 -5.57
C ALA A 433 30.82 -8.38 -6.69
N PRO A 434 31.12 -8.07 -7.98
CA PRO A 434 30.31 -8.50 -9.11
C PRO A 434 30.27 -10.03 -9.25
N ILE A 435 29.51 -10.53 -10.22
CA ILE A 435 29.44 -11.97 -10.50
C ILE A 435 30.81 -12.51 -10.94
N GLY A 436 31.24 -13.60 -10.31
CA GLY A 436 32.54 -14.24 -10.59
C GLY A 436 33.68 -13.80 -9.65
N PRO A 437 34.91 -14.30 -9.84
CA PRO A 437 36.05 -14.03 -8.96
C PRO A 437 36.70 -12.65 -9.19
N VAL A 438 36.02 -11.73 -9.89
CA VAL A 438 36.56 -10.41 -10.21
C VAL A 438 36.46 -9.49 -8.99
N SER A 439 37.59 -8.90 -8.61
CA SER A 439 37.67 -7.89 -7.56
C SER A 439 36.84 -6.66 -7.95
N PRO A 440 35.85 -6.21 -7.14
CA PRO A 440 35.05 -5.00 -7.40
C PRO A 440 35.84 -3.70 -7.22
N CYS A 441 37.06 -3.78 -6.70
CA CYS A 441 37.90 -2.61 -6.58
C CYS A 441 38.42 -2.27 -8.00
N SER A 442 37.58 -1.65 -8.84
CA SER A 442 38.10 -0.71 -9.82
C SER A 442 38.78 0.36 -8.98
N ALA A 443 40.09 0.22 -8.78
CA ALA A 443 40.88 1.28 -8.21
C ALA A 443 40.59 2.57 -8.99
N ILE A 444 40.71 3.72 -8.32
CA ILE A 444 40.76 5.00 -9.02
C ILE A 444 41.82 4.82 -10.12
N SER A 445 41.39 4.98 -11.37
CA SER A 445 42.26 4.77 -12.51
C SER A 445 43.04 6.04 -12.81
N HIS A 446 42.43 7.21 -12.60
CA HIS A 446 43.02 8.53 -12.81
C HIS A 446 42.16 9.66 -12.20
N TYR A 447 42.69 10.88 -12.23
CA TYR A 447 41.97 12.11 -11.85
C TYR A 447 41.74 13.02 -13.07
N ALA A 448 40.63 13.75 -13.08
CA ALA A 448 40.33 14.81 -14.04
C ALA A 448 40.37 16.17 -13.32
N ILE A 449 41.01 17.16 -13.93
CA ILE A 449 41.23 18.51 -13.38
C ILE A 449 40.59 19.55 -14.31
N SER A 450 39.76 20.43 -13.74
CA SER A 450 39.06 21.46 -14.52
C SER A 450 39.17 22.83 -13.84
N PRO A 451 40.16 23.66 -14.24
CA PRO A 451 40.22 25.08 -13.92
C PRO A 451 39.44 25.92 -14.95
N ASN A 452 39.16 27.20 -14.64
CA ASN A 452 38.48 28.13 -15.56
C ASN A 452 39.39 28.72 -16.68
N GLY A 453 40.66 28.35 -16.72
CA GLY A 453 41.62 28.66 -17.79
C GLY A 453 42.30 30.04 -17.75
N ASN A 454 41.75 31.04 -17.05
CA ASN A 454 42.41 32.35 -16.88
C ASN A 454 42.17 32.89 -15.46
N GLY A 455 43.23 33.35 -14.80
CA GLY A 455 43.17 34.01 -13.49
C GLY A 455 43.79 35.40 -13.50
N VAL A 456 43.36 36.27 -12.59
CA VAL A 456 44.03 37.56 -12.34
C VAL A 456 44.88 37.45 -11.09
N THR A 457 46.14 37.86 -11.14
CA THR A 457 47.16 37.60 -10.09
C THR A 457 46.80 38.08 -8.68
N CYS A 458 45.77 38.89 -8.53
CA CYS A 458 45.29 39.41 -7.25
C CYS A 458 44.02 38.72 -6.72
N GLN A 459 43.54 37.62 -7.33
CA GLN A 459 42.37 36.85 -6.88
C GLN A 459 42.64 35.33 -6.84
N PRO A 460 42.01 34.57 -5.95
CA PRO A 460 41.98 33.11 -6.04
C PRO A 460 41.03 32.65 -7.15
N GLU A 461 41.37 31.56 -7.85
CA GLU A 461 40.54 30.90 -8.86
C GLU A 461 40.17 29.49 -8.44
N ALA A 462 38.95 29.04 -8.77
CA ALA A 462 38.49 27.69 -8.44
C ALA A 462 39.06 26.64 -9.41
N VAL A 463 39.43 25.48 -8.87
CA VAL A 463 39.93 24.30 -9.59
C VAL A 463 39.17 23.07 -9.09
N THR A 464 38.53 22.36 -10.01
CA THR A 464 37.76 21.15 -9.72
C THR A 464 38.60 19.90 -9.98
N ILE A 465 38.56 18.93 -9.07
CA ILE A 465 39.32 17.66 -9.16
C ILE A 465 38.36 16.48 -8.96
N THR A 466 38.34 15.53 -9.87
CA THR A 466 37.37 14.40 -9.91
C THR A 466 38.11 13.07 -10.09
N PRO A 467 37.92 12.03 -9.25
CA PRO A 467 38.46 10.69 -9.49
C PRO A 467 37.62 9.92 -10.52
N HIS A 468 38.26 9.12 -11.38
CA HIS A 468 37.60 8.35 -12.44
C HIS A 468 38.04 6.88 -12.48
N SER A 469 37.20 6.05 -13.09
CA SER A 469 37.47 4.65 -13.40
C SER A 469 38.25 4.51 -14.72
N ALA A 470 38.69 3.30 -15.05
CA ALA A 470 39.43 3.03 -16.28
C ALA A 470 38.65 3.37 -17.57
N VAL A 471 37.32 3.46 -17.49
CA VAL A 471 36.45 3.87 -18.62
C VAL A 471 36.07 5.37 -18.56
N HIS A 472 36.80 6.18 -17.77
CA HIS A 472 36.56 7.61 -17.58
C HIS A 472 35.17 7.93 -16.98
N ALA A 473 34.52 7.00 -16.28
CA ALA A 473 33.34 7.33 -15.46
C ALA A 473 33.79 7.87 -14.09
N ALA A 474 33.20 9.00 -13.65
CA ALA A 474 33.47 9.59 -12.34
C ALA A 474 33.18 8.57 -11.21
N MET A 475 34.03 8.56 -10.20
CA MET A 475 33.97 7.64 -9.06
C MET A 475 33.81 8.40 -7.75
N THR A 476 33.49 7.69 -6.68
CA THR A 476 33.45 8.27 -5.33
C THR A 476 34.71 7.89 -4.56
N ALA A 477 35.44 8.89 -4.07
CA ALA A 477 36.55 8.72 -3.15
C ALA A 477 36.10 8.99 -1.70
N THR A 478 36.62 8.23 -0.73
CA THR A 478 36.26 8.32 0.69
C THR A 478 37.44 8.81 1.52
N ASN A 479 37.27 8.93 2.84
CA ASN A 479 38.32 9.38 3.76
C ASN A 479 39.57 8.50 3.83
N THR A 480 39.60 7.36 3.16
CA THR A 480 40.82 6.57 2.96
C THR A 480 41.68 7.07 1.81
N THR A 481 41.16 7.97 0.96
CA THR A 481 41.85 8.55 -0.20
C THR A 481 42.34 9.95 0.15
N THR A 482 43.67 10.15 0.07
CA THR A 482 44.31 11.46 0.20
C THR A 482 45.04 11.78 -1.08
N ILE A 483 44.75 12.94 -1.68
CA ILE A 483 45.44 13.44 -2.86
C ILE A 483 46.48 14.48 -2.48
N SER A 484 47.61 14.45 -3.16
CA SER A 484 48.66 15.46 -3.17
C SER A 484 48.50 16.32 -4.42
N LEU A 485 48.61 17.63 -4.25
CA LEU A 485 48.43 18.65 -5.28
C LEU A 485 49.77 19.35 -5.53
N SER A 486 50.08 19.62 -6.80
CA SER A 486 51.20 20.49 -7.19
C SER A 486 50.84 21.33 -8.41
N ALA A 487 51.54 22.46 -8.60
CA ALA A 487 51.41 23.30 -9.78
C ALA A 487 52.78 23.45 -10.47
N THR A 488 52.81 23.39 -11.79
CA THR A 488 54.04 23.46 -12.61
C THR A 488 53.95 24.54 -13.69
N LEU A 489 55.08 25.11 -14.08
CA LEU A 489 55.16 26.12 -15.15
C LEU A 489 55.02 25.48 -16.53
N GLY A 490 54.03 25.94 -17.31
CA GLY A 490 53.78 25.49 -18.68
C GLY A 490 53.17 24.08 -18.79
N PRO A 491 52.89 23.61 -20.01
CA PRO A 491 52.15 22.38 -20.25
C PRO A 491 52.90 21.14 -19.75
N GLY A 492 52.34 20.53 -18.71
CA GLY A 492 52.67 19.20 -18.20
C GLY A 492 53.67 19.08 -17.04
N ASN A 493 53.60 17.91 -16.41
CA ASN A 493 54.26 17.43 -15.18
C ASN A 493 55.82 17.52 -15.10
N GLY A 494 56.50 18.16 -16.06
CA GLY A 494 57.96 18.31 -16.11
C GLY A 494 58.46 19.75 -15.93
N GLY A 495 57.55 20.72 -15.83
CA GLY A 495 57.88 22.13 -15.60
C GLY A 495 58.46 22.35 -14.20
N ALA A 496 59.26 23.41 -14.03
CA ALA A 496 59.65 23.87 -12.70
C ALA A 496 58.40 24.19 -11.86
N ALA A 497 58.50 24.05 -10.53
CA ALA A 497 57.39 24.34 -9.62
C ALA A 497 56.86 25.76 -9.86
N ALA A 498 55.56 25.86 -10.15
CA ALA A 498 54.89 27.14 -10.28
C ALA A 498 54.69 27.76 -8.89
N LYS A 499 54.63 29.09 -8.88
CA LYS A 499 54.28 29.86 -7.67
C LYS A 499 52.76 29.90 -7.47
N GLY A 500 52.34 29.91 -6.20
CA GLY A 500 50.94 30.07 -5.80
C GLY A 500 50.56 29.26 -4.57
N ASN A 501 49.36 29.52 -4.06
CA ASN A 501 48.83 28.99 -2.82
C ASN A 501 47.46 28.36 -3.04
N TRP A 502 47.30 27.13 -2.57
CA TRP A 502 46.00 26.47 -2.51
C TRP A 502 45.26 26.85 -1.22
N THR A 503 43.95 26.99 -1.31
CA THR A 503 43.05 27.18 -0.17
C THR A 503 41.76 26.39 -0.39
N ALA A 504 41.08 26.02 0.69
CA ALA A 504 39.75 25.40 0.61
C ALA A 504 38.66 26.47 0.89
N PRO A 505 37.62 26.57 0.04
CA PRO A 505 36.44 27.38 0.34
C PRO A 505 35.78 27.02 1.67
N SER A 506 35.06 27.97 2.28
CA SER A 506 34.24 27.69 3.46
C SER A 506 33.14 26.67 3.10
N GLY A 507 33.05 25.57 3.85
CA GLY A 507 32.07 24.51 3.63
C GLY A 507 32.55 23.33 2.76
N THR A 508 33.82 23.33 2.33
CA THR A 508 34.42 22.15 1.67
C THR A 508 34.37 20.94 2.61
N LEU A 509 33.72 19.86 2.15
CA LEU A 509 33.55 18.62 2.91
C LEU A 509 34.79 17.73 2.79
N GLY A 510 35.63 17.66 3.81
CA GLY A 510 36.87 16.89 3.82
C GLY A 510 37.91 17.53 4.72
N THR A 511 39.17 17.12 4.60
CA THR A 511 40.29 17.75 5.33
C THR A 511 41.30 18.30 4.33
N PHE A 512 41.51 19.62 4.33
CA PHE A 512 42.49 20.31 3.49
C PHE A 512 43.70 20.73 4.32
N THR A 513 44.91 20.49 3.80
CA THR A 513 46.16 20.96 4.40
C THR A 513 46.95 21.76 3.37
N ALA A 514 47.18 23.04 3.65
CA ALA A 514 47.97 23.91 2.78
C ALA A 514 49.45 23.50 2.76
N GLY A 515 50.11 23.66 1.62
CA GLY A 515 51.57 23.59 1.52
C GLY A 515 52.27 24.83 2.04
N ALA A 516 53.58 24.92 1.80
CA ALA A 516 54.34 26.13 2.11
C ALA A 516 53.92 27.30 1.22
N ALA A 517 54.08 28.54 1.72
CA ALA A 517 53.74 29.72 0.94
C ALA A 517 54.46 29.75 -0.42
N ASP A 518 53.70 30.01 -1.49
CA ASP A 518 54.10 30.04 -2.89
C ASP A 518 54.77 28.75 -3.41
N SER A 519 54.54 27.61 -2.77
CA SER A 519 55.08 26.31 -3.21
C SER A 519 54.28 25.68 -4.35
N GLY A 520 53.05 26.14 -4.59
CA GLY A 520 52.13 25.51 -5.53
C GLY A 520 51.59 24.15 -5.05
N THR A 521 51.86 23.75 -3.80
CA THR A 521 51.52 22.41 -3.27
C THR A 521 50.48 22.44 -2.16
N ALA A 522 49.74 21.34 -1.99
CA ALA A 522 48.82 21.09 -0.88
C ALA A 522 48.43 19.61 -0.82
N THR A 523 47.71 19.20 0.23
CA THR A 523 47.06 17.89 0.31
C THR A 523 45.59 18.01 0.68
N TYR A 524 44.79 17.06 0.21
CA TYR A 524 43.36 16.98 0.49
C TYR A 524 42.92 15.54 0.74
N THR A 525 42.18 15.32 1.83
CA THR A 525 41.58 14.03 2.19
C THR A 525 40.06 14.13 2.04
N PHE A 526 39.48 13.20 1.28
CA PHE A 526 38.04 13.14 1.01
C PHE A 526 37.21 12.85 2.28
N PRO A 527 35.89 13.15 2.30
CA PRO A 527 35.05 12.91 3.46
C PRO A 527 34.66 11.44 3.62
N SER A 528 34.30 11.00 4.83
CA SER A 528 33.92 9.62 5.12
C SER A 528 32.63 9.17 4.43
N ALA A 529 31.73 10.12 4.13
CA ALA A 529 30.52 9.87 3.35
C ALA A 529 30.78 9.63 1.85
N GLY A 530 32.03 9.83 1.39
CA GLY A 530 32.41 9.80 -0.01
C GLY A 530 32.10 11.12 -0.73
N ALA A 531 32.94 11.51 -1.68
CA ALA A 531 32.62 12.55 -2.65
C ALA A 531 33.13 12.18 -4.05
N SER A 532 32.40 12.62 -5.07
CA SER A 532 32.77 12.42 -6.47
C SER A 532 33.82 13.41 -6.97
N GLY A 533 34.34 14.29 -6.11
CA GLY A 533 35.33 15.30 -6.45
C GLY A 533 35.46 16.36 -5.36
N VAL A 534 36.33 17.34 -5.59
CA VAL A 534 36.54 18.49 -4.71
C VAL A 534 36.76 19.77 -5.53
N ILE A 535 36.28 20.90 -5.03
CA ILE A 535 36.60 22.24 -5.55
C ILE A 535 37.53 22.92 -4.54
N LEU A 536 38.70 23.34 -5.01
CA LEU A 536 39.69 24.09 -4.23
C LEU A 536 40.02 25.39 -4.94
N ASN A 537 40.51 26.37 -4.19
CA ASN A 537 40.94 27.65 -4.72
C ASN A 537 42.46 27.67 -4.89
N TYR A 538 42.96 28.13 -6.03
CA TYR A 538 44.36 28.40 -6.28
C TYR A 538 44.57 29.90 -6.48
N GLN A 539 45.43 30.52 -5.68
CA GLN A 539 45.80 31.93 -5.83
C GLN A 539 47.25 32.03 -6.27
N ASN A 540 47.53 32.85 -7.27
CA ASN A 540 48.89 33.03 -7.76
C ASN A 540 49.19 34.51 -8.02
N THR A 541 50.15 35.08 -7.28
CA THR A 541 50.55 36.49 -7.39
C THR A 541 51.53 36.78 -8.53
N TRP A 542 51.88 35.75 -9.32
CA TRP A 542 52.83 35.83 -10.43
C TRP A 542 52.11 35.69 -11.77
N GLY A 543 52.45 36.57 -12.72
CA GLY A 543 51.95 36.46 -14.10
C GLY A 543 52.63 35.29 -14.81
N GLN A 544 51.99 34.11 -14.83
CA GLN A 544 52.54 32.87 -15.38
C GLN A 544 51.42 31.90 -15.78
N THR A 545 51.73 30.97 -16.68
CA THR A 545 50.84 29.86 -17.03
C THR A 545 51.17 28.65 -16.16
N VAL A 546 50.17 28.14 -15.44
CA VAL A 546 50.30 27.01 -14.52
C VAL A 546 49.49 25.82 -15.03
N ASN A 547 50.03 24.62 -14.86
CA ASN A 547 49.35 23.34 -15.01
C ASN A 547 49.28 22.66 -13.64
N PHE A 548 48.23 21.89 -13.38
CA PHE A 548 47.97 21.31 -12.06
C PHE A 548 48.18 19.79 -12.11
N ASN A 549 48.80 19.23 -11.07
CA ASN A 549 49.05 17.80 -10.97
C ASN A 549 48.45 17.25 -9.68
N VAL A 550 47.92 16.03 -9.74
CA VAL A 550 47.19 15.36 -8.66
C VAL A 550 47.67 13.92 -8.54
N SER A 551 47.98 13.46 -7.33
CA SER A 551 48.28 12.05 -7.09
C SER A 551 47.79 11.57 -5.73
N ASP A 552 47.21 10.37 -5.67
CA ASP A 552 46.92 9.68 -4.40
C ASP A 552 47.99 8.66 -3.99
N GLY A 553 49.14 8.64 -4.68
CA GLY A 553 50.19 7.65 -4.52
C GLY A 553 50.02 6.40 -5.39
N THR A 554 48.86 6.18 -6.01
CA THR A 554 48.60 5.06 -6.94
C THR A 554 48.13 5.52 -8.31
N ALA A 555 47.19 6.47 -8.36
CA ALA A 555 46.65 7.09 -9.55
C ALA A 555 47.04 8.57 -9.62
N THR A 556 47.12 9.09 -10.84
CA THR A 556 47.42 10.48 -11.15
C THR A 556 46.42 11.04 -12.16
N GLU A 557 46.54 12.32 -12.51
CA GLU A 557 45.81 12.91 -13.64
C GLU A 557 46.23 12.38 -15.02
N ARG A 558 47.21 11.46 -15.08
CA ARG A 558 47.74 10.86 -16.31
C ARG A 558 47.76 9.33 -16.32
N SER A 559 47.42 8.68 -15.22
CA SER A 559 47.35 7.22 -15.18
C SER A 559 46.16 6.70 -15.99
N GLY A 560 46.15 5.40 -16.30
CA GLY A 560 45.02 4.77 -16.99
C GLY A 560 44.66 5.42 -18.33
N THR A 561 43.37 5.70 -18.56
CA THR A 561 42.87 6.29 -19.80
C THR A 561 43.07 7.81 -19.90
N ALA A 562 43.45 8.50 -18.82
CA ALA A 562 43.77 9.93 -18.88
C ALA A 562 45.02 10.24 -19.71
N SER A 563 45.92 9.27 -19.94
CA SER A 563 47.09 9.47 -20.79
C SER A 563 46.75 9.72 -22.27
N ALA A 564 45.50 9.44 -22.69
CA ALA A 564 45.05 9.55 -24.06
C ALA A 564 44.02 10.67 -24.30
N ASP A 565 43.59 11.40 -23.25
CA ASP A 565 42.45 12.31 -23.31
C ASP A 565 42.86 13.73 -22.87
N THR A 566 43.01 14.62 -23.85
CA THR A 566 43.58 15.97 -23.72
C THR A 566 42.67 17.11 -23.21
N PRO A 567 41.37 16.97 -22.90
CA PRO A 567 40.58 18.10 -22.39
C PRO A 567 40.52 18.22 -20.84
N TYR A 568 41.07 17.27 -20.08
CA TYR A 568 40.81 17.16 -18.63
C TYR A 568 41.95 17.63 -17.70
N ASP A 569 42.90 18.41 -18.22
CA ASP A 569 43.91 19.14 -17.43
C ASP A 569 44.43 20.33 -18.25
N PRO A 570 43.59 21.36 -18.51
CA PRO A 570 43.99 22.51 -19.30
C PRO A 570 44.87 23.47 -18.48
N ASP A 571 45.82 24.11 -19.16
CA ASP A 571 46.66 25.15 -18.58
C ASP A 571 45.83 26.37 -18.13
N MET A 572 46.19 26.93 -16.98
CA MET A 572 45.60 28.15 -16.42
C MET A 572 46.58 29.32 -16.51
N SER A 573 46.21 30.37 -17.26
CA SER A 573 47.06 31.54 -17.45
C SER A 573 46.73 32.66 -16.46
N TRP A 574 47.72 33.13 -15.71
CA TRP A 574 47.59 34.23 -14.76
C TRP A 574 48.07 35.54 -15.36
N THR A 575 47.19 36.55 -15.43
CA THR A 575 47.51 37.88 -15.98
C THR A 575 47.51 38.95 -14.89
N THR A 576 48.28 40.01 -15.12
CA THR A 576 48.42 41.12 -14.17
C THR A 576 47.25 42.11 -14.23
N ALA A 577 46.39 42.05 -15.26
CA ALA A 577 45.15 42.80 -15.38
C ALA A 577 44.03 41.97 -16.03
N GLY A 578 42.78 42.21 -15.63
CA GLY A 578 41.61 41.47 -16.13
C GLY A 578 40.29 42.02 -15.60
N PHE A 579 39.20 41.28 -15.85
CA PHE A 579 37.88 41.57 -15.31
C PHE A 579 37.47 40.57 -14.23
N ARG A 580 36.62 41.01 -13.31
CA ARG A 580 35.94 40.15 -12.34
C ARG A 580 34.45 40.46 -12.27
N PHE A 581 33.68 39.41 -12.01
CA PHE A 581 32.23 39.47 -11.80
C PHE A 581 31.93 39.29 -10.32
N VAL A 582 31.38 40.32 -9.67
CA VAL A 582 31.10 40.29 -8.23
C VAL A 582 29.78 40.97 -7.90
N ASP A 583 29.21 40.64 -6.75
CA ASP A 583 28.10 41.41 -6.17
C ASP A 583 28.58 42.65 -5.39
N ALA A 584 27.65 43.37 -4.78
CA ALA A 584 27.95 44.57 -3.98
C ALA A 584 28.85 44.31 -2.76
N SER A 585 29.01 43.06 -2.35
CA SER A 585 29.79 42.59 -1.19
C SER A 585 31.09 41.88 -1.59
N ASN A 586 31.48 41.93 -2.87
CA ASN A 586 32.64 41.22 -3.43
C ASN A 586 32.48 39.68 -3.48
N ALA A 587 31.25 39.16 -3.42
CA ALA A 587 31.00 37.73 -3.55
C ALA A 587 30.76 37.34 -5.02
N ALA A 588 31.01 36.06 -5.33
CA ALA A 588 30.70 35.48 -6.62
C ALA A 588 29.18 35.45 -6.89
N ILE A 589 28.81 35.21 -8.14
CA ILE A 589 27.39 35.05 -8.52
C ILE A 589 26.84 33.79 -7.86
N GLY A 590 25.80 33.94 -7.04
CA GLY A 590 25.09 32.82 -6.42
C GLY A 590 24.07 32.16 -7.36
N ALA A 591 23.38 31.13 -6.87
CA ALA A 591 22.34 30.45 -7.63
C ALA A 591 21.21 31.40 -8.08
N GLN A 592 20.74 31.23 -9.31
CA GLN A 592 19.69 32.04 -9.93
C GLN A 592 18.45 31.20 -10.23
N THR A 593 17.36 31.86 -10.61
CA THR A 593 16.12 31.21 -11.04
C THR A 593 15.79 31.61 -12.48
N ALA A 594 15.48 30.63 -13.31
CA ALA A 594 15.23 30.82 -14.74
C ALA A 594 14.12 31.85 -14.99
N GLY A 595 14.38 32.80 -15.88
CA GLY A 595 13.48 33.88 -16.28
C GLY A 595 13.32 35.00 -15.24
N VAL A 596 13.90 34.88 -14.05
CA VAL A 596 13.88 35.95 -13.04
C VAL A 596 15.11 36.85 -13.26
N THR A 597 14.91 38.17 -13.29
CA THR A 597 16.02 39.12 -13.37
C THR A 597 16.84 39.04 -12.08
N SER A 598 18.15 38.86 -12.24
CA SER A 598 19.09 38.75 -11.14
C SER A 598 19.21 40.05 -10.34
N GLY A 599 19.81 39.97 -9.15
CA GLY A 599 20.26 41.15 -8.42
C GLY A 599 21.31 41.94 -9.20
N THR A 600 21.68 43.13 -8.71
CA THR A 600 22.74 43.92 -9.35
C THR A 600 24.12 43.32 -9.08
N TYR A 601 24.81 42.98 -10.15
CA TYR A 601 26.21 42.56 -10.17
C TYR A 601 27.08 43.62 -10.83
N TYR A 602 28.39 43.50 -10.68
CA TYR A 602 29.36 44.48 -11.13
C TYR A 602 30.46 43.80 -11.92
N LEU A 603 30.70 44.29 -13.14
CA LEU A 603 31.90 43.96 -13.90
C LEU A 603 32.97 44.98 -13.54
N GLN A 604 34.01 44.56 -12.83
CA GLN A 604 35.09 45.44 -12.41
C GLN A 604 36.40 45.13 -13.15
N PRO A 605 37.06 46.12 -13.77
CA PRO A 605 38.41 45.98 -14.29
C PRO A 605 39.41 46.16 -13.15
N VAL A 606 40.37 45.25 -13.05
CA VAL A 606 41.39 45.25 -11.99
C VAL A 606 42.79 45.06 -12.58
N GLN A 607 43.79 45.62 -11.91
CA GLN A 607 45.21 45.34 -12.14
C GLN A 607 45.95 45.07 -10.84
N SER A 608 47.04 44.33 -10.94
CA SER A 608 48.05 44.19 -9.90
C SER A 608 49.23 45.13 -10.20
N SER A 609 49.81 45.72 -9.16
CA SER A 609 51.05 46.50 -9.28
C SER A 609 52.26 45.61 -9.07
N CYS A 610 52.95 45.26 -10.15
CA CYS A 610 54.20 44.50 -10.08
C CYS A 610 55.36 45.50 -10.16
N ALA A 611 56.25 45.51 -9.16
CA ALA A 611 57.38 46.45 -9.12
C ALA A 611 58.41 46.21 -10.23
N THR A 612 58.50 44.97 -10.73
CA THR A 612 59.39 44.53 -11.82
C THR A 612 58.71 43.40 -12.60
N ALA A 613 58.91 43.31 -13.92
CA ALA A 613 58.47 42.16 -14.70
C ALA A 613 59.11 40.87 -14.17
N GLY A 614 58.30 39.85 -13.85
CA GLY A 614 58.80 38.60 -13.25
C GLY A 614 59.02 38.64 -11.73
N ALA A 615 58.46 39.61 -11.00
CA ALA A 615 58.41 39.64 -9.54
C ALA A 615 56.98 39.32 -9.02
N PRO A 616 56.80 38.88 -7.76
CA PRO A 616 55.47 38.72 -7.20
C PRO A 616 54.77 40.07 -7.18
N CYS A 617 53.56 40.14 -7.70
CA CYS A 617 52.80 41.37 -7.69
C CYS A 617 52.28 41.60 -6.26
N ALA A 618 52.76 42.67 -5.62
CA ALA A 618 52.38 43.01 -4.26
C ALA A 618 51.18 43.96 -4.28
N GLY A 619 50.14 43.63 -3.53
CA GLY A 619 49.01 44.52 -3.26
C GLY A 619 47.65 43.95 -3.62
N VAL A 620 46.66 44.51 -2.94
CA VAL A 620 45.23 44.39 -3.21
C VAL A 620 44.94 44.77 -4.66
N CYS A 621 44.02 44.09 -5.36
CA CYS A 621 43.65 44.44 -6.75
C CYS A 621 43.41 45.95 -6.87
N ALA A 622 44.32 46.63 -7.58
CA ALA A 622 44.28 48.06 -7.80
C ALA A 622 43.27 48.36 -8.90
N ASP A 623 42.56 49.44 -8.70
CA ASP A 623 41.53 49.89 -9.62
C ASP A 623 42.14 50.42 -10.93
N LEU A 624 41.69 49.90 -12.08
CA LEU A 624 42.11 50.39 -13.41
C LEU A 624 41.40 51.70 -13.82
N THR A 625 40.49 52.22 -13.01
CA THR A 625 39.52 53.25 -13.43
C THR A 625 39.98 54.70 -13.22
N LYS A 626 41.22 54.92 -12.75
CA LYS A 626 41.66 56.27 -12.36
C LYS A 626 41.98 57.23 -13.51
N ASN A 627 42.20 56.75 -14.74
CA ASN A 627 42.27 57.54 -15.99
C ASN A 627 42.37 56.56 -17.18
N GLY A 628 41.34 56.45 -18.02
CA GLY A 628 41.33 55.50 -19.13
C GLY A 628 39.92 55.11 -19.59
N PRO A 629 39.78 54.05 -20.41
CA PRO A 629 38.50 53.66 -20.99
C PRO A 629 37.44 53.32 -19.94
N PHE A 630 37.82 52.91 -18.73
CA PHE A 630 36.93 52.47 -17.64
C PHE A 630 36.66 53.51 -16.55
N ALA A 631 37.00 54.79 -16.77
CA ALA A 631 36.82 55.82 -15.76
C ALA A 631 35.34 56.02 -15.36
N ASN A 632 35.12 56.55 -14.15
CA ASN A 632 33.76 56.81 -13.68
C ASN A 632 32.98 57.70 -14.67
N GLY A 633 31.81 57.24 -15.12
CA GLY A 633 30.94 57.92 -16.07
C GLY A 633 31.21 57.58 -17.54
N THR A 634 32.24 56.79 -17.87
CA THR A 634 32.53 56.40 -19.26
C THR A 634 31.70 55.21 -19.70
N THR A 635 31.41 55.13 -21.00
CA THR A 635 30.84 53.93 -21.64
C THR A 635 31.95 53.26 -22.45
N THR A 636 32.22 51.99 -22.15
CA THR A 636 33.22 51.18 -22.86
C THR A 636 32.54 49.99 -23.51
N THR A 637 32.87 49.71 -24.76
CA THR A 637 32.43 48.48 -25.43
C THR A 637 33.24 47.29 -24.93
N ILE A 638 32.57 46.35 -24.26
CA ILE A 638 33.13 45.10 -23.75
C ILE A 638 32.58 43.94 -24.58
N ASP A 639 33.45 43.01 -24.97
CA ASP A 639 33.02 41.76 -25.58
C ASP A 639 32.46 40.85 -24.47
N LEU A 640 31.16 40.55 -24.50
CA LEU A 640 30.49 39.66 -23.54
C LEU A 640 30.03 38.35 -24.19
N ALA A 641 30.11 37.28 -23.41
CA ALA A 641 29.60 35.96 -23.75
C ALA A 641 29.17 35.22 -22.48
N TYR A 642 28.40 34.14 -22.64
CA TYR A 642 28.28 33.12 -21.59
C TYR A 642 28.56 31.74 -22.17
N ALA A 643 28.95 30.81 -21.30
CA ALA A 643 29.14 29.41 -21.65
C ALA A 643 28.32 28.49 -20.75
N CYS A 644 27.67 27.49 -21.34
CA CYS A 644 27.01 26.43 -20.58
C CYS A 644 28.04 25.36 -20.22
N THR A 645 28.23 25.14 -18.92
CA THR A 645 29.15 24.14 -18.39
C THR A 645 28.42 22.84 -18.08
N ASP A 646 27.19 22.91 -17.57
CA ASP A 646 26.34 21.75 -17.38
C ASP A 646 24.84 22.05 -17.61
N PRO A 647 24.21 21.58 -18.70
CA PRO A 647 24.81 20.79 -19.77
C PRO A 647 25.85 21.59 -20.57
N VAL A 648 26.85 20.90 -21.10
CA VAL A 648 27.89 21.50 -21.97
C VAL A 648 27.27 22.15 -23.21
N THR A 649 26.11 21.70 -23.67
CA THR A 649 25.40 22.30 -24.81
C THR A 649 24.36 23.31 -24.35
N CYS A 650 24.47 24.57 -24.79
CA CYS A 650 23.40 25.54 -24.61
C CYS A 650 22.22 25.26 -25.54
N SER A 651 20.99 25.47 -25.05
CA SER A 651 19.77 25.35 -25.88
C SER A 651 19.75 26.34 -27.08
N CYS A 652 20.41 27.50 -26.95
CA CYS A 652 20.54 28.50 -28.01
C CYS A 652 21.99 29.06 -27.99
N THR A 653 22.70 28.97 -29.12
CA THR A 653 24.14 29.32 -29.26
C THR A 653 24.41 30.48 -30.22
N SER A 654 23.37 31.05 -30.84
CA SER A 654 23.46 32.18 -31.77
C SER A 654 22.63 33.37 -31.28
N ALA A 655 23.07 34.59 -31.64
CA ALA A 655 22.23 35.79 -31.52
C ALA A 655 20.95 35.60 -32.38
N PRO A 656 19.79 36.17 -31.98
CA PRO A 656 18.47 35.53 -31.98
C PRO A 656 17.78 35.25 -33.34
N ALA A 657 18.43 35.43 -34.49
CA ALA A 657 17.75 35.31 -35.79
C ALA A 657 17.36 33.87 -36.19
N THR A 658 17.85 32.82 -35.51
CA THR A 658 17.66 31.42 -35.95
C THR A 658 17.40 30.39 -34.84
N CYS A 659 17.13 30.78 -33.59
CA CYS A 659 16.76 29.81 -32.55
C CYS A 659 15.34 29.27 -32.83
N VAL A 660 15.27 28.12 -33.51
CA VAL A 660 14.04 27.41 -33.87
C VAL A 660 13.36 26.81 -32.63
N SER A 661 12.53 27.63 -31.96
CA SER A 661 11.25 27.28 -31.31
C SER A 661 10.90 28.26 -30.18
N ASN A 662 10.18 29.35 -30.52
CA ASN A 662 9.30 30.13 -29.63
C ASN A 662 9.76 30.60 -28.22
N ALA A 663 11.05 30.82 -27.95
CA ALA A 663 11.48 31.44 -26.69
C ALA A 663 12.44 32.63 -26.90
N LEU A 664 12.31 33.61 -26.01
CA LEU A 664 13.17 34.78 -25.83
C LEU A 664 14.67 34.40 -25.80
N PRO A 665 15.59 35.34 -26.11
CA PRO A 665 17.02 35.13 -25.98
C PRO A 665 17.39 34.59 -24.58
N THR A 666 18.28 33.60 -24.57
CA THR A 666 18.60 32.78 -23.39
C THR A 666 19.29 33.54 -22.27
N LEU A 667 20.10 34.56 -22.58
CA LEU A 667 20.67 35.49 -21.58
C LEU A 667 20.53 36.94 -22.06
N THR A 668 19.87 37.77 -21.26
CA THR A 668 19.85 39.23 -21.45
C THR A 668 20.64 39.89 -20.35
N VAL A 669 21.56 40.80 -20.69
CA VAL A 669 22.28 41.67 -19.75
C VAL A 669 21.74 43.09 -19.86
N THR A 670 21.42 43.70 -18.72
CA THR A 670 20.92 45.07 -18.64
C THR A 670 21.95 45.96 -17.97
N ASN A 671 22.37 47.03 -18.64
CA ASN A 671 23.19 48.10 -18.08
C ASN A 671 22.60 49.45 -18.52
N ASN A 672 22.52 50.41 -17.58
CA ASN A 672 22.05 51.77 -17.87
C ASN A 672 20.71 51.82 -18.64
N ALA A 673 19.73 51.03 -18.19
CA ALA A 673 18.39 50.90 -18.79
C ALA A 673 18.34 50.36 -20.23
N SER A 674 19.44 49.80 -20.75
CA SER A 674 19.51 49.16 -22.06
C SER A 674 19.71 47.66 -21.92
N ASN A 675 19.01 46.87 -22.73
CA ASN A 675 19.08 45.40 -22.74
C ASN A 675 19.94 44.92 -23.91
N TYR A 676 20.85 43.99 -23.63
CA TYR A 676 21.75 43.39 -24.60
C TYR A 676 21.64 41.86 -24.54
N TYR A 677 21.47 41.22 -25.69
CA TYR A 677 21.38 39.76 -25.79
C TYR A 677 22.75 39.15 -25.94
N VAL A 678 23.17 38.38 -24.95
CA VAL A 678 24.54 37.84 -24.90
C VAL A 678 24.60 36.51 -25.64
N GLN A 679 25.68 36.27 -26.38
CA GLN A 679 25.88 35.01 -27.10
C GLN A 679 26.19 33.86 -26.14
N GLY A 680 25.46 32.76 -26.30
CA GLY A 680 25.70 31.50 -25.62
C GLY A 680 26.72 30.63 -26.35
N ASN A 681 27.52 29.89 -25.58
CA ASN A 681 28.56 29.01 -26.10
C ASN A 681 28.51 27.65 -25.41
N SER A 682 28.63 26.58 -26.19
CA SER A 682 28.62 25.22 -25.65
C SER A 682 30.00 24.86 -25.09
N GLY A 683 30.11 24.72 -23.76
CA GLY A 683 31.34 24.37 -23.04
C GLY A 683 32.28 25.55 -22.89
N SER A 684 32.98 25.90 -23.98
CA SER A 684 33.96 26.99 -23.99
C SER A 684 33.53 28.12 -24.91
N VAL A 685 33.88 29.36 -24.54
CA VAL A 685 33.53 30.53 -25.34
C VAL A 685 34.33 30.54 -26.65
N SER A 686 33.61 30.49 -27.77
CA SER A 686 34.14 30.59 -29.14
C SER A 686 33.72 31.88 -29.85
N GLY A 687 32.67 32.57 -29.36
CA GLY A 687 32.19 33.84 -29.88
C GLY A 687 31.75 34.81 -28.79
N TYR A 688 31.90 36.11 -29.08
CA TYR A 688 31.52 37.22 -28.21
C TYR A 688 30.65 38.22 -28.97
N ILE A 689 29.85 38.98 -28.23
CA ILE A 689 29.15 40.15 -28.76
C ILE A 689 29.65 41.44 -28.10
N GLN A 690 29.63 42.54 -28.84
CA GLN A 690 30.04 43.84 -28.35
C GLN A 690 28.90 44.50 -27.55
N VAL A 691 29.14 44.75 -26.26
CA VAL A 691 28.18 45.35 -25.33
C VAL A 691 28.75 46.66 -24.77
N PRO A 692 28.14 47.82 -25.06
CA PRO A 692 28.53 49.08 -24.44
C PRO A 692 28.07 49.13 -22.98
N LEU A 693 29.02 49.03 -22.06
CA LEU A 693 28.78 49.08 -20.62
C LEU A 693 29.22 50.43 -20.05
N LYS A 694 28.31 51.09 -19.31
CA LYS A 694 28.60 52.31 -18.57
C LYS A 694 29.22 51.98 -17.21
N PHE A 695 30.44 52.46 -16.98
CA PHE A 695 31.14 52.37 -15.70
C PHE A 695 30.70 53.51 -14.79
N ALA A 696 30.37 53.19 -13.54
CA ALA A 696 29.90 54.13 -12.54
C ALA A 696 30.58 53.87 -11.20
N THR A 697 30.48 54.82 -10.26
CA THR A 697 30.96 54.62 -8.88
C THR A 697 30.30 53.39 -8.26
N ALA A 698 31.13 52.39 -7.92
CA ALA A 698 30.65 51.14 -7.34
C ALA A 698 30.48 51.27 -5.81
N PRO A 699 29.60 50.46 -5.19
CA PRO A 699 29.56 50.32 -3.74
C PRO A 699 30.93 49.97 -3.15
N ALA A 700 31.21 50.42 -1.93
CA ALA A 700 32.50 50.21 -1.28
C ALA A 700 32.92 48.72 -1.21
N GLY A 701 31.95 47.81 -1.04
CA GLY A 701 32.20 46.37 -1.04
C GLY A 701 32.67 45.82 -2.39
N VAL A 702 32.27 46.39 -3.52
CA VAL A 702 32.76 45.99 -4.85
C VAL A 702 34.24 46.30 -5.02
N CYS A 703 34.76 47.34 -4.35
CA CYS A 703 36.13 47.76 -4.51
C CYS A 703 37.07 46.81 -3.78
N SER A 704 37.90 46.10 -4.54
CA SER A 704 38.93 45.24 -3.96
C SER A 704 39.96 46.06 -3.20
N GLY A 705 40.32 47.26 -3.68
CA GLY A 705 41.35 48.14 -3.10
C GLY A 705 40.89 49.58 -2.80
N ALA A 706 41.39 50.57 -3.55
CA ALA A 706 41.09 51.98 -3.31
C ALA A 706 39.60 52.31 -3.51
N THR A 707 38.99 52.97 -2.52
CA THR A 707 37.61 53.47 -2.58
C THR A 707 37.59 54.98 -2.78
N PRO A 708 36.65 55.53 -3.59
CA PRO A 708 35.73 54.82 -4.48
C PRO A 708 36.42 54.27 -5.75
N CYS A 709 35.88 53.19 -6.30
CA CYS A 709 36.27 52.60 -7.59
C CYS A 709 35.13 52.68 -8.61
N ALA A 710 35.42 52.51 -9.90
CA ALA A 710 34.37 52.36 -10.91
C ALA A 710 34.16 50.90 -11.35
N ALA A 711 32.91 50.51 -11.54
CA ALA A 711 32.53 49.22 -12.13
C ALA A 711 31.29 49.42 -12.99
N ALA A 712 31.04 48.53 -13.95
CA ALA A 712 29.81 48.54 -14.71
C ALA A 712 28.72 47.75 -13.95
N PRO A 713 27.69 48.40 -13.36
CA PRO A 713 26.58 47.68 -12.75
C PRO A 713 25.75 47.02 -13.84
N PHE A 714 25.40 45.76 -13.67
CA PHE A 714 24.52 45.06 -14.58
C PHE A 714 23.60 44.11 -13.83
N THR A 715 22.42 43.89 -14.39
CA THR A 715 21.56 42.75 -14.04
C THR A 715 21.52 41.81 -15.23
N PHE A 716 21.11 40.57 -15.03
CA PHE A 716 20.91 39.65 -16.13
C PHE A 716 19.68 38.78 -15.94
N ASN A 717 19.15 38.25 -17.02
CA ASN A 717 18.00 37.36 -17.04
C ASN A 717 18.34 36.15 -17.90
N PHE A 718 18.49 34.98 -17.27
CA PHE A 718 18.74 33.72 -17.97
C PHE A 718 17.44 32.93 -18.02
N THR A 719 16.89 32.64 -19.21
CA THR A 719 15.54 32.06 -19.35
C THR A 719 15.50 30.53 -19.33
N ASP A 720 16.67 29.87 -19.38
CA ASP A 720 16.81 28.41 -19.30
C ASP A 720 17.47 28.00 -17.97
N VAL A 721 17.87 26.74 -17.83
CA VAL A 721 18.48 26.18 -16.63
C VAL A 721 19.83 25.53 -16.90
N GLY A 722 20.58 25.26 -15.84
CA GLY A 722 21.88 24.63 -15.89
C GLY A 722 22.94 25.42 -15.13
N GLU A 723 24.17 24.96 -15.19
CA GLU A 723 25.35 25.69 -14.73
C GLU A 723 25.96 26.46 -15.90
N ILE A 724 26.24 27.75 -15.67
CA ILE A 724 26.81 28.65 -16.67
C ILE A 724 27.94 29.50 -16.08
N THR A 725 28.78 30.05 -16.97
CA THR A 725 29.76 31.09 -16.66
C THR A 725 29.54 32.33 -17.53
N LEU A 726 29.78 33.52 -16.98
CA LEU A 726 29.85 34.76 -17.75
C LEU A 726 31.30 35.06 -18.13
N ASN A 727 31.51 35.56 -19.34
CA ASN A 727 32.82 35.83 -19.91
C ASN A 727 32.87 37.27 -20.44
N ALA A 728 33.93 37.99 -20.12
CA ALA A 728 34.20 39.34 -20.60
C ALA A 728 35.58 39.41 -21.23
N ARG A 729 35.70 40.15 -22.34
CA ARG A 729 36.96 40.43 -23.02
C ARG A 729 37.04 41.89 -23.44
N TYR A 730 38.23 42.47 -23.38
CA TYR A 730 38.53 43.79 -23.92
C TYR A 730 39.91 43.77 -24.60
N ASN A 731 39.95 44.23 -25.85
CA ASN A 731 41.21 44.37 -26.59
C ASN A 731 41.87 45.69 -26.18
N VAL A 732 43.07 45.61 -25.61
CA VAL A 732 43.86 46.79 -25.24
C VAL A 732 44.55 47.31 -26.50
N ALA A 733 44.27 48.57 -26.86
CA ALA A 733 44.98 49.22 -27.95
C ALA A 733 46.49 49.34 -27.60
N PRO A 734 47.41 49.03 -28.53
CA PRO A 734 48.84 49.30 -28.31
C PRO A 734 49.02 50.79 -28.00
N GLY A 735 49.59 51.11 -26.84
CA GLY A 735 49.87 52.50 -26.46
C GLY A 735 50.70 53.20 -27.54
N GLY A 736 50.27 54.39 -27.96
CA GLY A 736 50.88 55.12 -29.07
C GLY A 736 52.37 55.42 -28.85
N GLY A 737 53.19 54.98 -29.81
CA GLY A 737 54.62 55.27 -29.87
C GLY A 737 55.32 54.51 -30.98
N GLY A 738 55.00 54.81 -32.24
CA GLY A 738 55.78 54.38 -33.41
C GLY A 738 55.18 53.22 -34.21
N ALA A 739 54.93 53.46 -35.50
CA ALA A 739 54.55 52.45 -36.46
C ALA A 739 55.66 51.38 -36.58
N GLY A 740 55.31 50.13 -36.26
CA GLY A 740 56.16 48.96 -36.46
C GLY A 740 55.28 47.74 -36.63
N THR A 741 55.25 47.20 -37.83
CA THR A 741 54.56 45.96 -38.20
C THR A 741 55.10 44.78 -37.39
N SER A 742 54.31 44.27 -36.46
CA SER A 742 54.43 42.89 -36.01
C SER A 742 53.03 42.31 -35.77
N VAL A 743 52.75 41.25 -36.53
CA VAL A 743 51.56 40.41 -36.42
C VAL A 743 51.71 39.61 -35.13
N GLY A 744 51.20 40.15 -34.03
CA GLY A 744 51.11 39.49 -32.73
C GLY A 744 49.75 39.79 -32.12
N ASN A 745 49.09 38.78 -31.54
CA ASN A 745 47.76 38.90 -30.94
C ASN A 745 47.63 40.17 -30.08
N PRO A 746 46.55 40.97 -30.21
CA PRO A 746 46.33 42.12 -29.35
C PRO A 746 46.35 41.69 -27.88
N LEU A 747 46.94 42.50 -27.00
CA LEU A 747 46.88 42.25 -25.56
C LEU A 747 45.41 42.29 -25.12
N GLN A 748 44.92 41.21 -24.52
CA GLN A 748 43.52 41.07 -24.13
C GLN A 748 43.39 41.07 -22.61
N MET A 749 42.53 41.94 -22.08
CA MET A 749 41.97 41.75 -20.74
C MET A 749 40.82 40.75 -20.86
N LYS A 750 40.81 39.74 -19.99
CA LYS A 750 39.75 38.73 -19.90
C LYS A 750 39.23 38.66 -18.47
N GLY A 751 38.01 38.17 -18.31
CA GLY A 751 37.47 37.78 -17.02
C GLY A 751 36.36 36.75 -17.20
N ILE A 752 36.28 35.81 -16.28
CA ILE A 752 35.32 34.73 -16.27
C ILE A 752 34.69 34.71 -14.87
N SER A 753 33.38 34.56 -14.76
CA SER A 753 32.74 34.38 -13.46
C SER A 753 33.07 32.99 -12.89
N ALA A 754 32.94 32.84 -11.58
CA ALA A 754 32.73 31.49 -11.04
C ALA A 754 31.49 30.85 -11.70
N PRO A 755 31.46 29.51 -11.88
CA PRO A 755 30.27 28.82 -12.35
C PRO A 755 29.15 29.00 -11.33
N PHE A 756 27.93 29.20 -11.81
CA PHE A 756 26.74 29.31 -10.97
C PHE A 756 25.54 28.61 -11.63
N VAL A 757 24.66 28.12 -10.77
CA VAL A 757 23.51 27.30 -11.19
C VAL A 757 22.27 28.17 -11.36
N VAL A 758 21.52 27.95 -12.44
CA VAL A 758 20.18 28.50 -12.66
C VAL A 758 19.16 27.37 -12.60
N LYS A 759 18.30 27.35 -11.58
CA LYS A 759 17.24 26.33 -11.41
C LYS A 759 15.93 26.77 -12.09
N PRO A 760 14.98 25.84 -12.38
CA PRO A 760 13.67 26.24 -12.88
C PRO A 760 12.88 27.08 -11.87
N TYR A 761 12.00 27.94 -12.36
CA TYR A 761 11.12 28.76 -11.55
C TYR A 761 10.04 27.92 -10.88
N ASP A 762 9.28 27.15 -11.66
CA ASP A 762 8.23 26.25 -11.19
C ASP A 762 8.07 25.03 -12.11
N PHE A 763 7.06 24.21 -11.81
CA PHE A 763 6.53 23.21 -12.73
C PHE A 763 5.10 23.53 -13.17
N SER A 764 4.72 23.10 -14.36
CA SER A 764 3.31 22.91 -14.75
C SER A 764 2.98 21.42 -14.69
N ILE A 765 1.83 21.05 -14.15
CA ILE A 765 1.36 19.66 -14.07
C ILE A 765 -0.04 19.60 -14.66
N ILE A 766 -0.17 18.92 -15.80
CA ILE A 766 -1.45 18.80 -16.52
C ILE A 766 -1.80 17.31 -16.60
N PRO A 767 -2.75 16.82 -15.78
CA PRO A 767 -3.23 15.44 -15.87
C PRO A 767 -4.27 15.28 -16.98
N CYS A 768 -4.42 14.07 -17.51
CA CYS A 768 -5.46 13.70 -18.47
C CYS A 768 -5.64 12.17 -18.56
N THR A 769 -6.75 11.69 -19.10
CA THR A 769 -7.09 10.25 -19.10
C THR A 769 -6.60 9.46 -20.32
N SER A 770 -6.29 10.13 -21.44
CA SER A 770 -5.94 9.43 -22.69
C SER A 770 -4.99 10.19 -23.62
N ALA A 771 -4.94 11.53 -23.58
CA ALA A 771 -4.01 12.30 -24.40
C ALA A 771 -2.56 12.14 -23.88
N THR A 772 -1.57 12.12 -24.79
CA THR A 772 -0.15 12.21 -24.43
C THR A 772 0.59 12.99 -25.52
N PRO A 773 1.20 14.16 -25.24
CA PRO A 773 1.18 14.88 -23.97
C PRO A 773 -0.21 15.41 -23.61
N CYS A 774 -0.46 15.62 -22.32
CA CYS A 774 -1.65 16.28 -21.81
C CYS A 774 -1.54 17.80 -22.07
N LEU A 775 -2.35 18.32 -23.00
CA LEU A 775 -2.35 19.73 -23.36
C LEU A 775 -3.39 20.55 -22.60
N ILE A 776 -4.49 19.92 -22.18
CA ILE A 776 -5.60 20.54 -21.47
C ILE A 776 -5.91 19.69 -20.24
N GLY A 777 -5.93 20.31 -19.06
CA GLY A 777 -6.27 19.64 -17.81
C GLY A 777 -7.77 19.36 -17.69
N PRO A 778 -8.19 18.47 -16.77
CA PRO A 778 -9.59 18.25 -16.50
C PRO A 778 -10.26 19.54 -16.00
N ALA A 779 -11.55 19.68 -16.28
CA ALA A 779 -12.36 20.70 -15.64
C ALA A 779 -12.37 20.47 -14.12
N ASP A 780 -12.36 21.55 -13.33
CA ASP A 780 -12.39 21.44 -11.87
C ASP A 780 -13.69 20.73 -11.42
N PRO A 781 -13.60 19.57 -10.74
CA PRO A 781 -14.78 18.84 -10.26
C PRO A 781 -15.45 19.51 -9.05
N GLY A 782 -14.84 20.54 -8.46
CA GLY A 782 -15.23 21.07 -7.16
C GLY A 782 -15.01 20.05 -6.03
N LEU A 783 -15.37 20.42 -4.79
CA LEU A 783 -15.04 19.65 -3.58
C LEU A 783 -16.26 18.98 -2.92
N THR A 784 -17.46 19.13 -3.49
CA THR A 784 -18.71 18.67 -2.87
C THR A 784 -19.15 17.26 -3.29
N GLY A 785 -18.37 16.60 -4.16
CA GLY A 785 -18.70 15.27 -4.68
C GLY A 785 -19.71 15.28 -5.84
N GLY A 786 -20.01 16.44 -6.44
CA GLY A 786 -21.00 16.61 -7.52
C GLY A 786 -20.46 16.84 -8.94
N GLY A 787 -19.15 17.09 -9.11
CA GLY A 787 -18.55 17.37 -10.42
C GLY A 787 -18.50 16.18 -11.38
N GLY A 788 -17.94 16.40 -12.57
CA GLY A 788 -17.75 15.35 -13.58
C GLY A 788 -16.78 14.25 -13.13
N ILE A 789 -16.99 13.05 -13.68
CA ILE A 789 -16.09 11.90 -13.47
C ILE A 789 -14.82 12.15 -14.28
N PHE A 790 -13.66 12.09 -13.62
CA PHE A 790 -12.37 12.08 -14.29
C PHE A 790 -12.02 10.66 -14.71
N ILE A 791 -11.88 9.74 -13.76
CA ILE A 791 -11.54 8.34 -14.00
C ILE A 791 -11.96 7.47 -12.81
N LYS A 792 -11.98 6.16 -13.00
CA LYS A 792 -12.16 5.18 -11.93
C LYS A 792 -10.87 5.02 -11.11
N ALA A 793 -11.01 4.79 -9.81
CA ALA A 793 -9.93 4.60 -8.85
C ALA A 793 -9.08 3.38 -9.22
N GLY A 794 -7.76 3.51 -9.13
CA GLY A 794 -6.77 2.49 -9.49
C GLY A 794 -6.49 2.39 -10.99
N ASN A 795 -7.32 2.98 -11.86
CA ASN A 795 -7.04 2.98 -13.29
C ASN A 795 -5.96 4.01 -13.66
N PRO A 796 -5.10 3.69 -14.64
CA PRO A 796 -4.00 4.56 -15.02
C PRO A 796 -4.50 5.82 -15.72
N PHE A 797 -3.88 6.95 -15.39
CA PHE A 797 -4.02 8.23 -16.07
C PHE A 797 -2.64 8.83 -16.36
N ASN A 798 -2.63 9.81 -17.26
CA ASN A 798 -1.43 10.46 -17.75
C ASN A 798 -1.24 11.82 -17.09
N ALA A 799 -0.01 12.32 -17.07
CA ALA A 799 0.27 13.72 -16.79
C ALA A 799 1.43 14.24 -17.65
N THR A 800 1.37 15.50 -18.03
CA THR A 800 2.51 16.23 -18.61
C THR A 800 3.05 17.20 -17.57
N ILE A 801 4.34 17.05 -17.30
CA ILE A 801 5.10 17.89 -16.37
C ILE A 801 6.06 18.75 -17.19
N THR A 802 5.99 20.07 -17.01
CA THR A 802 6.89 21.00 -17.70
C THR A 802 7.67 21.79 -16.67
N ALA A 803 9.00 21.76 -16.74
CA ALA A 803 9.86 22.68 -15.99
C ALA A 803 9.84 24.04 -16.69
N ARG A 804 9.52 25.11 -15.96
CA ARG A 804 9.32 26.43 -16.57
C ARG A 804 10.23 27.48 -15.95
N GLY A 805 10.59 28.46 -16.78
CA GLY A 805 11.13 29.73 -16.35
C GLY A 805 9.99 30.67 -15.95
N PHE A 806 10.35 31.75 -15.26
CA PHE A 806 9.42 32.84 -14.97
C PHE A 806 8.84 33.39 -16.29
N GLY A 807 7.52 33.55 -16.35
CA GLY A 807 6.78 33.82 -17.60
C GLY A 807 6.17 32.58 -18.26
N GLY A 808 6.45 31.37 -17.76
CA GLY A 808 5.73 30.14 -18.11
C GLY A 808 6.28 29.38 -19.33
N THR A 809 7.42 29.79 -19.88
CA THR A 809 8.09 29.07 -20.97
C THR A 809 8.84 27.85 -20.45
N ALA A 810 8.84 26.75 -21.19
CA ALA A 810 9.62 25.56 -20.84
C ALA A 810 11.12 25.89 -20.80
N THR A 811 11.88 25.21 -19.93
CA THR A 811 13.35 25.31 -19.82
C THR A 811 14.00 24.09 -20.49
N PRO A 812 14.43 24.19 -21.77
CA PRO A 812 14.88 23.03 -22.54
C PRO A 812 16.01 22.22 -21.89
N ASN A 813 16.91 22.88 -21.17
CA ASN A 813 18.05 22.23 -20.54
C ASN A 813 17.69 21.37 -19.30
N PHE A 814 16.47 21.44 -18.77
CA PHE A 814 16.13 20.77 -17.51
C PHE A 814 16.28 19.24 -17.54
N GLY A 815 16.20 18.59 -18.71
CA GLY A 815 16.45 17.15 -18.84
C GLY A 815 17.84 16.76 -19.32
N LEU A 816 18.75 17.72 -19.38
CA LEU A 816 20.13 17.52 -19.80
C LEU A 816 21.08 17.60 -18.61
N GLY A 817 22.37 17.41 -18.89
CA GLY A 817 23.45 17.58 -17.94
C GLY A 817 23.88 16.31 -17.21
N THR A 818 24.91 16.45 -16.36
CA THR A 818 25.61 15.30 -15.75
C THR A 818 24.74 14.55 -14.75
N ALA A 819 23.95 15.27 -13.96
CA ALA A 819 23.09 14.70 -12.92
C ALA A 819 21.71 14.20 -13.43
N LYS A 820 21.46 14.23 -14.75
CA LYS A 820 20.12 13.94 -15.32
C LYS A 820 19.60 12.53 -15.02
N GLY A 821 20.50 11.56 -14.81
CA GLY A 821 20.16 10.16 -14.55
C GLY A 821 20.09 9.78 -13.06
N THR A 822 20.39 10.73 -12.17
CA THR A 822 20.40 10.50 -10.71
C THR A 822 19.42 11.43 -9.99
N GLU A 823 19.19 12.65 -10.50
CA GLU A 823 18.22 13.60 -9.96
C GLU A 823 16.80 13.30 -10.44
N THR A 824 15.84 13.45 -9.53
CA THR A 824 14.44 13.08 -9.76
C THR A 824 13.48 14.25 -9.51
N VAL A 825 12.32 14.15 -10.15
CA VAL A 825 11.13 14.94 -9.85
C VAL A 825 10.13 14.00 -9.17
N THR A 826 9.86 14.22 -7.89
CA THR A 826 8.89 13.44 -7.13
C THR A 826 7.49 14.02 -7.30
N LEU A 827 6.53 13.17 -7.63
CA LEU A 827 5.10 13.47 -7.65
C LEU A 827 4.47 12.94 -6.36
N THR A 828 3.87 13.85 -5.63
CA THR A 828 3.03 13.53 -4.47
C THR A 828 1.61 13.99 -4.74
N ARG A 829 0.67 13.56 -3.89
CA ARG A 829 -0.69 14.07 -3.95
C ARG A 829 -1.21 14.50 -2.60
N THR A 830 -2.14 15.45 -2.63
CA THR A 830 -2.91 15.89 -1.46
C THR A 830 -4.38 15.60 -1.72
N LEU A 831 -5.05 14.98 -0.75
CA LEU A 831 -6.49 14.78 -0.80
C LEU A 831 -7.21 16.11 -0.55
N MET A 832 -8.09 16.51 -1.47
CA MET A 832 -8.88 17.74 -1.37
C MET A 832 -10.32 17.46 -0.94
N ALA A 833 -10.90 16.36 -1.42
CA ALA A 833 -12.24 15.93 -1.01
C ALA A 833 -12.38 14.41 -1.12
N PRO A 834 -13.04 13.75 -0.14
CA PRO A 834 -13.53 14.34 1.12
C PRO A 834 -12.38 14.74 2.06
N ALA A 835 -12.48 15.90 2.72
CA ALA A 835 -11.35 16.50 3.47
C ALA A 835 -10.82 15.65 4.65
N ALA A 836 -11.65 14.78 5.23
CA ALA A 836 -11.29 13.85 6.29
C ALA A 836 -11.20 12.39 5.80
N GLY A 837 -11.05 12.20 4.49
CA GLY A 837 -11.00 10.87 3.87
C GLY A 837 -9.66 10.16 4.01
N SER A 838 -9.66 8.89 3.65
CA SER A 838 -8.45 8.13 3.35
C SER A 838 -7.65 8.83 2.25
N SER A 839 -6.34 8.94 2.49
CA SER A 839 -5.44 9.47 1.47
C SER A 839 -5.35 8.54 0.25
N GLY A 840 -5.47 7.21 0.42
CA GLY A 840 -5.14 6.22 -0.61
C GLY A 840 -3.63 6.15 -0.89
N THR A 841 -3.25 5.68 -2.08
CA THR A 841 -1.88 5.53 -2.59
C THR A 841 -1.78 6.02 -4.03
N LEU A 842 -0.90 7.00 -4.30
CA LEU A 842 -0.53 7.34 -5.67
C LEU A 842 0.63 6.45 -6.11
N THR A 843 0.49 5.81 -7.26
CA THR A 843 1.51 4.95 -7.86
C THR A 843 1.87 5.45 -9.26
N GLY A 844 2.98 4.96 -9.80
CA GLY A 844 3.45 5.29 -11.14
C GLY A 844 4.70 6.16 -11.17
N THR A 845 5.05 6.62 -12.37
CA THR A 845 6.29 7.37 -12.63
C THR A 845 6.24 8.76 -12.02
N GLY A 846 7.21 9.04 -11.15
CA GLY A 846 7.28 10.21 -10.28
C GLY A 846 6.79 9.93 -8.86
N ALA A 847 5.88 8.97 -8.66
CA ALA A 847 5.33 8.65 -7.34
C ALA A 847 6.07 7.49 -6.66
N THR A 848 6.00 6.28 -7.24
CA THR A 848 6.64 5.07 -6.72
C THR A 848 7.83 4.62 -7.56
N THR A 849 7.85 4.97 -8.85
CA THR A 849 9.00 4.79 -9.72
C THR A 849 9.67 6.15 -9.96
N PRO A 850 11.01 6.27 -9.87
CA PRO A 850 11.67 7.56 -10.06
C PRO A 850 11.38 8.17 -11.44
N LEU A 851 10.95 9.45 -11.47
CA LEU A 851 10.95 10.26 -12.68
C LEU A 851 12.25 11.05 -12.73
N TYR A 852 13.25 10.53 -13.45
CA TYR A 852 14.54 11.19 -13.60
C TYR A 852 14.44 12.42 -14.48
N ARG A 853 15.32 13.41 -14.27
CA ARG A 853 15.40 14.58 -15.16
C ARG A 853 15.63 14.18 -16.62
N SER A 854 16.35 13.09 -16.89
CA SER A 854 16.55 12.56 -18.25
C SER A 854 15.26 12.24 -19.02
N SER A 855 14.12 12.11 -18.32
CA SER A 855 12.81 11.92 -18.94
C SER A 855 12.19 13.22 -19.49
N PHE A 856 12.76 14.38 -19.18
CA PHE A 856 12.32 15.68 -19.69
C PHE A 856 12.99 16.00 -21.03
N ILE A 857 12.25 15.91 -22.12
CA ILE A 857 12.74 16.28 -23.46
C ILE A 857 12.32 17.73 -23.71
N ASN A 858 13.28 18.62 -23.94
CA ASN A 858 13.05 20.07 -24.05
C ASN A 858 12.27 20.63 -22.85
N GLY A 859 12.62 20.18 -21.63
CA GLY A 859 11.98 20.64 -20.39
C GLY A 859 10.59 20.06 -20.13
N VAL A 860 10.13 19.08 -20.93
CA VAL A 860 8.80 18.46 -20.82
C VAL A 860 8.91 16.95 -20.64
N ALA A 861 8.26 16.41 -19.61
CA ALA A 861 8.09 14.98 -19.39
C ALA A 861 6.62 14.58 -19.51
N SER A 862 6.35 13.44 -20.10
CA SER A 862 5.03 12.81 -20.11
C SER A 862 5.09 11.50 -19.33
N VAL A 863 4.22 11.36 -18.33
CA VAL A 863 4.03 10.12 -17.57
C VAL A 863 2.67 9.53 -17.92
N SER A 864 2.59 8.22 -18.09
CA SER A 864 1.40 7.54 -18.62
C SER A 864 0.85 6.41 -17.74
N ASN A 865 1.36 6.31 -16.52
CA ASN A 865 1.09 5.19 -15.61
C ASN A 865 0.78 5.65 -14.18
N LEU A 866 0.33 6.90 -14.00
CA LEU A 866 -0.11 7.34 -12.68
C LEU A 866 -1.42 6.65 -12.33
N ALA A 867 -1.54 6.11 -11.12
CA ALA A 867 -2.80 5.55 -10.65
C ALA A 867 -3.00 5.90 -9.18
N TRP A 868 -4.22 6.29 -8.84
CA TRP A 868 -4.62 6.58 -7.46
C TRP A 868 -5.80 5.69 -7.08
N ASP A 869 -5.64 4.89 -6.04
CA ASP A 869 -6.51 3.77 -5.65
C ASP A 869 -7.73 4.17 -4.80
N GLU A 870 -8.10 5.46 -4.76
CA GLU A 870 -9.15 5.96 -3.87
C GLU A 870 -10.12 6.92 -4.58
N VAL A 871 -11.32 7.07 -4.00
CA VAL A 871 -12.37 7.98 -4.44
C VAL A 871 -12.12 9.38 -3.94
N GLY A 872 -12.40 10.38 -4.76
CA GLY A 872 -12.29 11.77 -4.34
C GLY A 872 -11.73 12.72 -5.36
N VAL A 873 -11.17 13.80 -4.86
CA VAL A 873 -10.49 14.86 -5.62
C VAL A 873 -9.14 15.09 -4.97
N ILE A 874 -8.08 15.14 -5.77
CA ILE A 874 -6.70 15.35 -5.32
C ILE A 874 -6.07 16.55 -6.02
N THR A 875 -4.95 17.04 -5.50
CA THR A 875 -3.98 17.81 -6.28
C THR A 875 -2.68 17.01 -6.39
N LEU A 876 -1.94 17.21 -7.47
CA LEU A 876 -0.61 16.63 -7.66
C LEU A 876 0.45 17.70 -7.41
N THR A 877 1.51 17.35 -6.68
CA THR A 877 2.65 18.26 -6.45
C THR A 877 3.92 17.63 -6.98
N ALA A 878 4.60 18.32 -7.90
CA ALA A 878 5.90 17.96 -8.41
C ALA A 878 6.98 18.69 -7.62
N VAL A 879 8.00 17.97 -7.17
CA VAL A 879 9.13 18.51 -6.41
C VAL A 879 10.44 18.00 -6.97
N ASN A 880 11.35 18.91 -7.27
CA ASN A 880 12.76 18.61 -7.47
C ASN A 880 13.53 19.28 -6.32
N SER A 881 14.06 18.49 -5.38
CA SER A 881 14.68 18.98 -4.15
C SER A 881 16.15 19.39 -4.30
N THR A 882 16.82 18.84 -5.31
CA THR A 882 18.21 19.15 -5.66
C THR A 882 18.32 19.39 -7.16
N PHE A 883 19.19 20.32 -7.55
CA PHE A 883 19.48 20.60 -8.95
C PHE A 883 20.99 20.80 -9.15
N LEU A 884 21.59 19.97 -10.01
CA LEU A 884 23.03 19.86 -10.22
C LEU A 884 23.82 19.66 -8.91
N GLY A 885 23.32 18.79 -8.04
CA GLY A 885 23.97 18.42 -6.77
C GLY A 885 23.85 19.47 -5.65
N GLN A 886 23.22 20.62 -5.91
CA GLN A 886 22.96 21.64 -4.90
C GLN A 886 21.53 21.51 -4.33
N VAL A 887 21.35 21.87 -3.05
CA VAL A 887 20.04 21.88 -2.38
C VAL A 887 19.23 23.10 -2.85
N LEU A 888 18.66 22.96 -4.04
CA LEU A 888 17.90 23.98 -4.74
C LEU A 888 16.53 23.41 -5.10
N SER A 889 15.50 23.73 -4.30
CA SER A 889 14.18 23.17 -4.50
C SER A 889 13.35 23.94 -5.52
N THR A 890 12.68 23.21 -6.41
CA THR A 890 11.60 23.71 -7.25
C THR A 890 10.37 22.84 -7.05
N ALA A 891 9.20 23.46 -6.85
CA ALA A 891 7.96 22.75 -6.66
C ALA A 891 6.77 23.49 -7.28
N ALA A 892 5.74 22.75 -7.66
CA ALA A 892 4.44 23.31 -8.01
C ALA A 892 3.32 22.30 -7.78
N THR A 893 2.11 22.80 -7.59
CA THR A 893 0.90 22.01 -7.37
C THR A 893 -0.08 22.24 -8.51
N SER A 894 -0.71 21.17 -9.00
CA SER A 894 -1.76 21.23 -10.01
C SER A 894 -3.04 21.87 -9.46
N GLY A 895 -3.97 22.19 -10.36
CA GLY A 895 -5.38 22.34 -9.98
C GLY A 895 -5.98 21.02 -9.48
N ASN A 896 -7.25 21.05 -9.10
CA ASN A 896 -7.99 19.87 -8.67
C ASN A 896 -8.05 18.81 -9.79
N VAL A 897 -7.79 17.56 -9.42
CA VAL A 897 -7.80 16.38 -10.27
C VAL A 897 -8.86 15.44 -9.72
N GLY A 898 -9.88 15.18 -10.51
CA GLY A 898 -11.02 14.37 -10.11
C GLY A 898 -12.29 14.75 -10.90
N ARG A 899 -13.43 14.14 -10.62
CA ARG A 899 -13.66 13.22 -9.49
C ARG A 899 -13.24 11.79 -9.84
N PHE A 900 -12.52 11.14 -8.92
CA PHE A 900 -12.28 9.70 -8.96
C PHE A 900 -13.47 8.97 -8.34
N ILE A 901 -13.94 7.91 -9.00
CA ILE A 901 -15.06 7.05 -8.56
C ILE A 901 -14.57 5.61 -8.38
N PRO A 902 -15.28 4.71 -7.67
CA PRO A 902 -14.87 3.32 -7.59
C PRO A 902 -14.80 2.67 -8.98
N ASP A 903 -13.96 1.65 -9.12
CA ASP A 903 -13.90 0.87 -10.36
C ASP A 903 -15.10 -0.07 -10.47
N HIS A 904 -15.38 -0.80 -9.39
CA HIS A 904 -16.44 -1.79 -9.32
C HIS A 904 -16.95 -1.99 -7.87
N PHE A 905 -18.04 -2.74 -7.73
CA PHE A 905 -18.53 -3.21 -6.43
C PHE A 905 -18.19 -4.68 -6.19
N GLY A 906 -18.08 -5.06 -4.93
CA GLY A 906 -18.26 -6.43 -4.46
C GLY A 906 -19.47 -6.52 -3.53
N LEU A 907 -19.96 -7.75 -3.32
CA LEU A 907 -21.25 -7.94 -2.66
C LEU A 907 -21.28 -9.20 -1.82
N THR A 908 -21.77 -9.05 -0.59
CA THR A 908 -22.18 -10.16 0.28
C THR A 908 -23.57 -9.88 0.85
N GLY A 909 -24.26 -10.91 1.34
CA GLY A 909 -25.59 -10.72 1.89
C GLY A 909 -26.01 -11.84 2.82
N SER A 910 -26.96 -11.52 3.69
CA SER A 910 -27.60 -12.45 4.59
C SER A 910 -29.11 -12.24 4.58
N VAL A 911 -29.84 -13.25 5.06
CA VAL A 911 -31.29 -13.22 5.17
C VAL A 911 -31.70 -13.67 6.57
N VAL A 912 -32.69 -12.98 7.13
CA VAL A 912 -33.50 -13.49 8.24
C VAL A 912 -34.85 -13.86 7.65
N THR A 913 -35.16 -15.16 7.65
CA THR A 913 -36.46 -15.65 7.17
C THR A 913 -37.54 -15.33 8.20
N ARG A 914 -38.81 -15.22 7.78
CA ARG A 914 -39.94 -14.95 8.69
C ARG A 914 -39.70 -13.75 9.60
N SER A 915 -39.21 -12.67 9.01
CA SER A 915 -38.73 -11.47 9.71
C SER A 915 -39.81 -10.70 10.46
N ASP A 916 -41.09 -11.00 10.21
CA ASP A 916 -42.25 -10.56 11.00
C ASP A 916 -42.31 -11.20 12.39
N LEU A 917 -41.68 -12.37 12.57
CA LEU A 917 -41.74 -13.14 13.81
C LEU A 917 -40.39 -13.21 14.54
N GLN A 918 -39.28 -12.89 13.87
CA GLN A 918 -37.94 -12.98 14.45
C GLN A 918 -36.99 -11.91 13.88
N SER A 919 -36.09 -11.41 14.73
CA SER A 919 -35.04 -10.44 14.36
C SER A 919 -33.72 -11.08 13.91
N SER A 920 -33.55 -12.38 14.20
CA SER A 920 -32.41 -13.22 13.82
C SER A 920 -32.93 -14.63 13.51
N GLU A 921 -32.24 -15.37 12.66
CA GLU A 921 -32.68 -16.72 12.31
C GLU A 921 -32.53 -17.68 13.49
N GLY A 922 -33.64 -18.30 13.93
CA GLY A 922 -33.68 -19.20 15.09
C GLY A 922 -34.11 -20.63 14.78
N GLN A 923 -34.40 -20.98 13.52
CA GLN A 923 -34.84 -22.33 13.15
C GLN A 923 -33.68 -23.22 12.73
N ALA A 924 -33.76 -24.52 13.09
CA ALA A 924 -32.77 -25.53 12.69
C ALA A 924 -32.71 -25.72 11.16
N VAL A 925 -33.80 -25.44 10.46
CA VAL A 925 -33.87 -25.36 8.99
C VAL A 925 -34.54 -24.04 8.61
N PRO A 926 -33.76 -23.00 8.24
CA PRO A 926 -34.30 -21.69 7.87
C PRO A 926 -35.26 -21.78 6.67
N PHE A 927 -36.47 -21.25 6.80
CA PHE A 927 -37.48 -21.23 5.73
C PHE A 927 -38.43 -20.05 5.89
N THR A 928 -39.08 -19.63 4.81
CA THR A 928 -40.20 -18.66 4.86
C THR A 928 -41.37 -19.12 4.00
N TYR A 929 -42.56 -18.65 4.31
CA TYR A 929 -43.72 -18.80 3.45
C TYR A 929 -43.73 -17.76 2.31
N MET A 930 -44.30 -18.11 1.17
CA MET A 930 -44.61 -17.12 0.14
C MET A 930 -45.58 -16.07 0.69
N ASP A 931 -45.43 -14.81 0.29
CA ASP A 931 -46.03 -13.60 0.85
C ASP A 931 -45.57 -13.18 2.27
N GLU A 932 -44.82 -14.01 2.98
CA GLU A 932 -44.21 -13.68 4.28
C GLU A 932 -42.92 -12.86 4.06
N PRO A 933 -42.66 -11.84 4.89
CA PRO A 933 -41.47 -11.00 4.75
C PRO A 933 -40.20 -11.73 5.20
N MET A 934 -39.14 -11.61 4.41
CA MET A 934 -37.76 -11.92 4.78
C MET A 934 -36.92 -10.64 4.80
N LYS A 935 -36.07 -10.48 5.82
CA LYS A 935 -35.20 -9.30 5.95
C LYS A 935 -33.85 -9.60 5.30
N LEU A 936 -33.55 -8.88 4.23
CA LEU A 936 -32.25 -8.91 3.58
C LEU A 936 -31.33 -7.88 4.20
N THR A 937 -30.09 -8.28 4.47
CA THR A 937 -28.99 -7.35 4.77
C THR A 937 -27.88 -7.58 3.76
N LEU A 938 -27.57 -6.57 2.96
CA LEU A 938 -26.57 -6.62 1.91
C LEU A 938 -25.41 -5.69 2.28
N LEU A 939 -24.18 -6.17 2.10
CA LEU A 939 -22.97 -5.35 2.20
C LEU A 939 -22.40 -5.17 0.80
N VAL A 940 -22.54 -3.94 0.28
CA VAL A 940 -21.99 -3.50 -1.00
C VAL A 940 -20.65 -2.82 -0.70
N THR A 941 -19.54 -3.38 -1.17
CA THR A 941 -18.20 -2.79 -0.97
C THR A 941 -17.72 -2.17 -2.26
N ALA A 942 -17.21 -0.93 -2.20
CA ALA A 942 -16.63 -0.21 -3.32
C ALA A 942 -15.12 -0.49 -3.41
N TYR A 943 -14.66 -0.86 -4.61
CA TYR A 943 -13.27 -1.24 -4.87
C TYR A 943 -12.64 -0.39 -5.97
N SER A 944 -11.33 -0.20 -5.86
CA SER A 944 -10.48 0.29 -6.95
C SER A 944 -10.14 -0.84 -7.92
N ALA A 945 -9.55 -0.52 -9.08
CA ALA A 945 -9.12 -1.51 -10.06
C ALA A 945 -8.07 -2.51 -9.53
N GLY A 946 -7.39 -2.19 -8.42
CA GLY A 946 -6.44 -3.07 -7.75
C GLY A 946 -7.02 -3.82 -6.54
N ASP A 947 -8.35 -3.97 -6.47
CA ASP A 947 -9.09 -4.67 -5.40
C ASP A 947 -8.88 -4.11 -3.97
N SER A 948 -8.42 -2.86 -3.85
CA SER A 948 -8.38 -2.14 -2.57
C SER A 948 -9.72 -1.44 -2.34
N VAL A 949 -10.26 -1.53 -1.11
CA VAL A 949 -11.51 -0.86 -0.73
C VAL A 949 -11.35 0.65 -0.82
N THR A 950 -12.20 1.32 -1.59
CA THR A 950 -12.23 2.79 -1.73
C THR A 950 -12.99 3.40 -0.55
N GLN A 951 -12.28 3.73 0.52
CA GLN A 951 -12.85 4.18 1.79
C GLN A 951 -13.60 5.50 1.69
N ASN A 952 -13.25 6.35 0.72
CA ASN A 952 -13.85 7.67 0.51
C ASN A 952 -15.18 7.62 -0.25
N TYR A 953 -15.64 6.44 -0.67
CA TYR A 953 -16.97 6.28 -1.24
C TYR A 953 -18.04 6.34 -0.12
N ILE A 954 -18.29 7.56 0.36
CA ILE A 954 -19.20 7.91 1.45
C ILE A 954 -19.87 9.27 1.19
N GLY A 955 -20.93 9.58 1.95
CA GLY A 955 -21.61 10.88 1.86
C GLY A 955 -22.00 11.23 0.43
N ASN A 956 -21.67 12.45 -0.02
CA ASN A 956 -21.98 12.89 -1.38
C ASN A 956 -21.22 12.14 -2.48
N PHE A 957 -20.16 11.39 -2.17
CA PHE A 957 -19.43 10.58 -3.15
C PHE A 957 -20.10 9.22 -3.36
N ALA A 958 -20.85 8.71 -2.38
CA ALA A 958 -21.62 7.49 -2.53
C ALA A 958 -22.93 7.78 -3.28
N LYS A 959 -23.17 7.07 -4.38
CA LYS A 959 -24.27 7.34 -5.32
C LYS A 959 -25.33 6.25 -5.37
N LEU A 960 -25.27 5.28 -4.44
CA LEU A 960 -26.25 4.21 -4.29
C LEU A 960 -26.94 4.35 -2.93
N ASP A 961 -28.25 4.53 -2.93
CA ASP A 961 -29.06 4.85 -1.75
C ASP A 961 -30.44 4.16 -1.80
N ALA A 962 -30.76 3.40 -0.76
CA ALA A 962 -32.04 2.72 -0.57
C ALA A 962 -33.23 3.70 -0.57
N ALA A 963 -33.05 4.93 -0.09
CA ALA A 963 -34.11 5.94 -0.09
C ALA A 963 -34.49 6.37 -1.51
N VAL A 964 -33.51 6.44 -2.43
CA VAL A 964 -33.73 6.76 -3.84
C VAL A 964 -34.39 5.59 -4.58
N LEU A 965 -33.99 4.35 -4.26
CA LEU A 965 -34.61 3.13 -4.81
C LEU A 965 -36.08 2.97 -4.37
N GLY A 966 -36.46 3.54 -3.22
CA GLY A 966 -37.82 3.52 -2.69
C GLY A 966 -38.35 2.11 -2.48
N THR A 967 -39.58 1.84 -2.94
CA THR A 967 -40.20 0.49 -2.93
C THR A 967 -40.58 0.02 -4.35
N GLY A 968 -40.02 0.68 -5.38
CA GLY A 968 -40.38 0.47 -6.78
C GLY A 968 -39.56 -0.64 -7.47
N GLY A 969 -39.62 -0.65 -8.81
CA GLY A 969 -38.96 -1.66 -9.65
C GLY A 969 -37.43 -1.65 -9.59
N ASP A 970 -36.81 -0.55 -9.14
CA ASP A 970 -35.34 -0.38 -9.13
C ASP A 970 -34.63 -1.34 -8.16
N TRP A 971 -35.37 -1.92 -7.20
CA TRP A 971 -34.85 -3.02 -6.39
C TRP A 971 -34.61 -4.30 -7.19
N PHE A 972 -35.30 -4.52 -8.31
CA PHE A 972 -35.33 -5.80 -9.03
C PHE A 972 -34.70 -5.74 -10.42
N ASN A 973 -34.70 -4.55 -11.04
CA ASN A 973 -34.18 -4.30 -12.37
C ASN A 973 -32.66 -4.52 -12.44
N THR A 974 -32.21 -5.37 -13.37
CA THR A 974 -30.81 -5.45 -13.82
C THR A 974 -30.64 -4.55 -15.03
N GLY A 975 -29.71 -3.59 -14.99
CA GLY A 975 -29.48 -2.66 -16.10
C GLY A 975 -30.48 -1.49 -16.16
N CYS A 976 -30.80 -0.90 -15.00
CA CYS A 976 -31.50 0.39 -14.94
C CYS A 976 -30.81 1.44 -15.83
N ALA A 977 -31.58 2.42 -16.33
CA ALA A 977 -31.10 3.43 -17.27
C ALA A 977 -29.79 4.11 -16.82
N ALA A 978 -28.95 4.54 -17.76
CA ALA A 978 -27.80 5.39 -17.44
C ALA A 978 -28.28 6.59 -16.60
N SER A 979 -27.58 6.93 -15.52
CA SER A 979 -27.97 7.90 -14.47
C SER A 979 -28.98 7.47 -13.40
N THR A 980 -29.49 6.24 -13.41
CA THR A 980 -30.38 5.69 -12.37
C THR A 980 -29.68 4.64 -11.51
N GLN A 981 -30.19 4.44 -10.29
CA GLN A 981 -29.70 3.46 -9.32
C GLN A 981 -30.55 2.20 -9.38
N CYS A 982 -29.96 1.03 -9.19
CA CYS A 982 -30.71 -0.22 -9.03
C CYS A 982 -29.94 -1.24 -8.20
N MET A 983 -30.66 -2.15 -7.55
CA MET A 983 -30.05 -3.26 -6.79
C MET A 983 -30.01 -4.56 -7.56
N GLY A 984 -30.89 -4.69 -8.55
CA GLY A 984 -31.02 -5.91 -9.31
C GLY A 984 -31.14 -7.14 -8.42
N LEU A 985 -32.13 -7.22 -7.52
CA LEU A 985 -32.47 -8.42 -6.75
C LEU A 985 -33.23 -9.45 -7.59
N GLY A 986 -32.78 -10.69 -7.57
CA GLY A 986 -33.36 -11.78 -8.35
C GLY A 986 -33.34 -13.10 -7.59
N ALA A 987 -34.22 -14.01 -8.01
CA ALA A 987 -34.37 -15.31 -7.40
C ALA A 987 -34.56 -16.41 -8.45
N VAL A 988 -33.95 -17.58 -8.21
CA VAL A 988 -34.02 -18.73 -9.10
C VAL A 988 -33.94 -20.04 -8.32
N ASN A 989 -34.77 -21.03 -8.70
CA ASN A 989 -34.74 -22.38 -8.16
C ASN A 989 -34.52 -23.40 -9.29
N GLY A 990 -33.32 -23.98 -9.37
CA GLY A 990 -32.93 -24.82 -10.52
C GLY A 990 -33.00 -24.00 -11.81
N THR A 991 -33.89 -24.39 -12.73
CA THR A 991 -34.16 -23.69 -13.99
C THR A 991 -35.39 -22.77 -13.94
N THR A 992 -36.05 -22.66 -12.78
CA THR A 992 -37.26 -21.84 -12.59
C THR A 992 -36.88 -20.44 -12.15
N GLY A 993 -36.94 -19.47 -13.07
CA GLY A 993 -36.74 -18.04 -12.75
C GLY A 993 -37.94 -17.47 -11.97
N LEU A 994 -37.68 -16.86 -10.82
CA LEU A 994 -38.69 -16.39 -9.87
C LEU A 994 -38.57 -14.90 -9.54
N SER A 995 -37.61 -14.19 -10.14
CA SER A 995 -37.35 -12.76 -9.91
C SER A 995 -38.59 -11.87 -10.07
N GLY A 996 -39.46 -12.15 -11.05
CA GLY A 996 -40.69 -11.37 -11.28
C GLY A 996 -41.77 -11.50 -10.18
N ARG A 997 -41.56 -12.40 -9.21
CA ARG A 997 -42.44 -12.56 -8.04
C ARG A 997 -41.89 -11.89 -6.80
N LEU A 998 -40.69 -11.31 -6.85
CA LEU A 998 -40.13 -10.57 -5.72
C LEU A 998 -40.82 -9.21 -5.60
N SER A 999 -41.05 -8.78 -4.37
CA SER A 999 -41.53 -7.42 -4.08
C SER A 999 -41.01 -6.93 -2.73
N ILE A 1000 -40.85 -5.62 -2.60
CA ILE A 1000 -40.51 -4.97 -1.33
C ILE A 1000 -41.75 -4.93 -0.45
N VAL A 1001 -41.60 -5.28 0.81
CA VAL A 1001 -42.66 -5.20 1.80
C VAL A 1001 -42.72 -3.78 2.33
N GLY A 1002 -43.88 -3.14 2.21
CA GLY A 1002 -44.08 -1.76 2.67
C GLY A 1002 -43.90 -1.61 4.17
N ALA A 1003 -43.40 -0.45 4.59
CA ALA A 1003 -43.22 -0.12 6.01
C ALA A 1003 -44.56 -0.21 6.75
N GLY A 1004 -44.56 -0.86 7.91
CA GLY A 1004 -45.76 -1.05 8.74
C GLY A 1004 -46.73 -2.12 8.25
N ALA A 1005 -46.44 -2.84 7.17
CA ALA A 1005 -47.27 -3.97 6.73
C ALA A 1005 -47.27 -5.15 7.72
N TYR A 1006 -46.18 -5.32 8.47
CA TYR A 1006 -46.05 -6.27 9.57
C TYR A 1006 -45.33 -5.59 10.75
N ALA A 1007 -45.52 -6.13 11.96
CA ALA A 1007 -44.76 -5.67 13.12
C ALA A 1007 -43.25 -5.88 12.89
N GLY A 1008 -42.43 -4.86 13.16
CA GLY A 1008 -40.97 -4.93 12.96
C GLY A 1008 -40.50 -4.71 11.52
N VAL A 1009 -41.40 -4.56 10.54
CA VAL A 1009 -41.04 -4.28 9.14
C VAL A 1009 -40.94 -2.77 8.89
N GLY A 1010 -39.70 -2.30 8.70
CA GLY A 1010 -39.37 -0.93 8.35
C GLY A 1010 -39.18 -0.71 6.84
N ALA A 1011 -39.12 0.56 6.44
CA ALA A 1011 -38.73 0.96 5.09
C ALA A 1011 -37.29 0.52 4.77
N PRO A 1012 -36.93 0.34 3.49
CA PRO A 1012 -35.55 0.08 3.12
C PRO A 1012 -34.61 1.19 3.59
N THR A 1013 -33.42 0.82 4.06
CA THR A 1013 -32.42 1.77 4.56
C THR A 1013 -31.05 1.44 4.01
N SER A 1014 -30.21 2.46 3.84
CA SER A 1014 -28.80 2.27 3.52
C SER A 1014 -27.90 3.24 4.28
N SER A 1015 -26.67 2.80 4.55
CA SER A 1015 -25.61 3.65 5.11
C SER A 1015 -24.26 3.26 4.54
N TRP A 1016 -23.45 4.24 4.15
CA TRP A 1016 -22.09 4.03 3.69
C TRP A 1016 -21.08 4.47 4.75
N ALA A 1017 -20.12 3.60 5.06
CA ALA A 1017 -19.01 3.89 5.94
C ALA A 1017 -17.74 3.20 5.41
N ALA A 1018 -16.65 3.94 5.29
CA ALA A 1018 -15.35 3.45 4.80
C ALA A 1018 -15.46 2.59 3.52
N GLY A 1019 -16.25 3.04 2.54
CA GLY A 1019 -16.43 2.32 1.27
C GLY A 1019 -17.33 1.09 1.32
N VAL A 1020 -18.00 0.83 2.44
CA VAL A 1020 -18.95 -0.28 2.60
C VAL A 1020 -20.35 0.27 2.87
N GLY A 1021 -21.27 -0.07 1.96
CA GLY A 1021 -22.69 0.25 2.03
C GLY A 1021 -23.47 -0.91 2.64
N THR A 1022 -24.14 -0.66 3.77
CA THR A 1022 -25.07 -1.62 4.37
C THR A 1022 -26.49 -1.30 3.93
N PHE A 1023 -27.13 -2.21 3.18
CA PHE A 1023 -28.50 -2.07 2.72
C PHE A 1023 -29.39 -3.06 3.44
N THR A 1024 -30.50 -2.59 3.97
CA THR A 1024 -31.53 -3.44 4.60
C THR A 1024 -32.85 -3.26 3.87
N ALA A 1025 -33.49 -4.36 3.49
CA ALA A 1025 -34.82 -4.35 2.89
C ALA A 1025 -35.61 -5.59 3.29
N HIS A 1026 -36.92 -5.42 3.49
CA HIS A 1026 -37.83 -6.55 3.66
C HIS A 1026 -38.39 -6.94 2.29
N VAL A 1027 -38.17 -8.18 1.89
CA VAL A 1027 -38.57 -8.73 0.59
C VAL A 1027 -39.52 -9.88 0.81
N LYS A 1028 -40.43 -10.13 -0.12
CA LYS A 1028 -41.26 -11.34 -0.15
C LYS A 1028 -41.29 -11.95 -1.54
N LEU A 1029 -41.51 -13.26 -1.61
CA LEU A 1029 -41.86 -13.95 -2.84
C LEU A 1029 -43.38 -14.08 -2.91
N ASN A 1030 -44.03 -13.41 -3.86
CA ASN A 1030 -45.49 -13.36 -3.95
C ASN A 1030 -46.10 -14.74 -4.27
N ARG A 1031 -47.23 -15.09 -3.65
CA ARG A 1031 -47.97 -16.32 -3.97
C ARG A 1031 -48.61 -16.25 -5.35
N ASN A 1032 -48.68 -17.40 -6.02
CA ASN A 1032 -49.54 -17.59 -7.18
C ASN A 1032 -50.97 -17.97 -6.75
N SER A 1033 -51.93 -17.87 -7.68
CA SER A 1033 -53.31 -18.31 -7.46
C SER A 1033 -53.44 -19.82 -7.25
N THR A 1034 -52.51 -20.60 -7.81
CA THR A 1034 -52.33 -22.04 -7.60
C THR A 1034 -51.10 -22.32 -6.73
N PRO A 1035 -51.15 -23.28 -5.79
CA PRO A 1035 -49.97 -23.66 -5.01
C PRO A 1035 -48.84 -24.17 -5.89
N ASP A 1036 -47.62 -23.77 -5.56
CA ASP A 1036 -46.40 -24.17 -6.21
C ASP A 1036 -45.24 -24.33 -5.21
N GLY A 1037 -44.09 -24.80 -5.71
CA GLY A 1037 -42.97 -25.22 -4.87
C GLY A 1037 -43.15 -26.64 -4.31
N PRO A 1038 -42.43 -27.00 -3.23
CA PRO A 1038 -41.58 -26.14 -2.41
C PRO A 1038 -40.30 -25.75 -3.17
N TYR A 1039 -39.86 -24.50 -3.00
CA TYR A 1039 -38.57 -24.08 -3.56
C TYR A 1039 -37.50 -24.27 -2.51
N GLN A 1040 -36.79 -25.39 -2.60
CA GLN A 1040 -35.68 -25.72 -1.71
C GLN A 1040 -34.38 -25.10 -2.20
N LEU A 1041 -33.60 -24.49 -1.30
CA LEU A 1041 -32.37 -23.76 -1.68
C LEU A 1041 -32.63 -22.72 -2.80
N LEU A 1042 -33.73 -21.96 -2.71
CA LEU A 1042 -34.01 -20.84 -3.61
C LEU A 1042 -32.84 -19.86 -3.52
N LYS A 1043 -32.11 -19.70 -4.62
CA LYS A 1043 -30.93 -18.84 -4.68
C LYS A 1043 -31.36 -17.41 -4.90
N PHE A 1044 -30.85 -16.51 -4.07
CA PHE A 1044 -31.01 -15.07 -4.23
C PHE A 1044 -29.70 -14.46 -4.68
N GLY A 1045 -29.79 -13.50 -5.59
CA GLY A 1045 -28.65 -12.71 -6.03
C GLY A 1045 -28.99 -11.25 -6.24
N ALA A 1046 -27.96 -10.42 -6.28
CA ALA A 1046 -28.08 -8.99 -6.57
C ALA A 1046 -27.03 -8.50 -7.58
N MET A 1047 -27.33 -7.40 -8.27
CA MET A 1047 -26.40 -6.68 -9.14
C MET A 1047 -26.59 -5.17 -8.91
N PRO A 1048 -26.01 -4.62 -7.82
CA PRO A 1048 -26.11 -3.20 -7.53
C PRO A 1048 -25.42 -2.38 -8.62
N ARG A 1049 -26.05 -1.27 -8.97
CA ARG A 1049 -25.50 -0.25 -9.87
C ARG A 1049 -25.88 1.12 -9.34
N ASP A 1050 -24.89 1.99 -9.19
CA ASP A 1050 -25.13 3.38 -8.79
C ASP A 1050 -25.49 4.28 -9.98
N SER A 1051 -25.84 5.54 -9.71
CA SER A 1051 -26.20 6.49 -10.78
C SER A 1051 -25.01 6.87 -11.68
N GLU A 1052 -23.78 6.53 -11.33
CA GLU A 1052 -22.57 6.84 -12.09
C GLU A 1052 -22.05 5.63 -12.89
N GLY A 1053 -22.76 4.50 -12.80
CA GLY A 1053 -22.47 3.29 -13.55
C GLY A 1053 -21.48 2.34 -12.89
N VAL A 1054 -21.11 2.58 -11.62
CA VAL A 1054 -20.33 1.61 -10.83
C VAL A 1054 -21.22 0.40 -10.57
N THR A 1055 -20.74 -0.80 -10.90
CA THR A 1055 -21.48 -2.05 -10.71
C THR A 1055 -20.52 -3.22 -10.49
N LEU A 1056 -21.04 -4.43 -10.36
CA LEU A 1056 -20.24 -5.65 -10.24
C LEU A 1056 -19.50 -5.96 -11.56
N PRO A 1057 -18.32 -6.59 -11.49
CA PRO A 1057 -17.67 -7.13 -12.69
C PRO A 1057 -18.54 -8.18 -13.39
N GLY A 1058 -18.55 -8.16 -14.72
CA GLY A 1058 -19.32 -9.10 -15.55
C GLY A 1058 -18.81 -10.55 -15.46
N PRO A 1059 -19.58 -11.53 -15.98
CA PRO A 1059 -19.31 -12.96 -15.79
C PRO A 1059 -17.97 -13.43 -16.41
N ALA A 1060 -17.55 -12.77 -17.50
CA ALA A 1060 -16.28 -13.03 -18.18
C ALA A 1060 -15.06 -12.42 -17.47
N SER A 1061 -15.25 -11.60 -16.43
CA SER A 1061 -14.14 -10.99 -15.69
C SER A 1061 -13.29 -12.04 -14.98
N ALA A 1062 -11.99 -11.75 -14.84
CA ALA A 1062 -11.08 -12.51 -13.98
C ALA A 1062 -11.22 -12.16 -12.50
N ASP A 1063 -11.94 -11.07 -12.21
CA ASP A 1063 -12.20 -10.53 -10.87
C ASP A 1063 -12.98 -11.52 -9.98
N THR A 1064 -12.63 -11.59 -8.70
CA THR A 1064 -13.28 -12.47 -7.71
C THR A 1064 -14.67 -11.98 -7.28
N HIS A 1065 -14.94 -10.68 -7.43
CA HIS A 1065 -16.21 -10.02 -7.12
C HIS A 1065 -17.25 -10.17 -8.23
N LYS A 1066 -16.90 -10.79 -9.36
CA LYS A 1066 -17.80 -10.99 -10.50
C LYS A 1066 -19.12 -11.67 -10.15
N VAL A 1067 -20.13 -11.39 -10.98
CA VAL A 1067 -21.41 -12.08 -10.99
C VAL A 1067 -21.22 -13.59 -11.24
N ASN A 1068 -22.06 -14.41 -10.58
CA ASN A 1068 -21.96 -15.86 -10.61
C ASN A 1068 -23.32 -16.59 -10.49
N LEU A 1069 -24.42 -15.87 -10.65
CA LEU A 1069 -25.79 -16.41 -10.64
C LEU A 1069 -26.55 -15.85 -11.85
N ASP A 1070 -27.05 -16.74 -12.69
CA ASP A 1070 -28.06 -16.40 -13.69
C ASP A 1070 -29.45 -16.64 -13.06
N ALA A 1071 -30.26 -15.58 -13.00
CA ALA A 1071 -31.60 -15.63 -12.42
C ALA A 1071 -32.72 -15.79 -13.47
N THR A 1072 -32.36 -16.16 -14.70
CA THR A 1072 -33.28 -16.34 -15.85
C THR A 1072 -33.82 -17.77 -15.90
N ALA A 1073 -35.06 -17.92 -16.39
CA ALA A 1073 -35.64 -19.23 -16.59
C ALA A 1073 -34.93 -19.99 -17.73
N GLY A 1074 -34.59 -21.26 -17.50
CA GLY A 1074 -34.07 -22.17 -18.54
C GLY A 1074 -32.61 -21.98 -18.96
N ASN A 1075 -31.86 -21.06 -18.35
CA ASN A 1075 -30.48 -20.76 -18.71
C ASN A 1075 -29.51 -21.08 -17.56
N THR A 1076 -28.25 -21.38 -17.89
CA THR A 1076 -27.15 -21.56 -16.93
C THR A 1076 -26.12 -20.46 -17.16
N LEU A 1077 -25.38 -20.07 -16.11
CA LEU A 1077 -24.34 -19.04 -16.22
C LEU A 1077 -23.32 -19.31 -17.35
N ALA A 1078 -23.08 -20.58 -17.70
CA ALA A 1078 -22.17 -20.97 -18.77
C ALA A 1078 -22.75 -20.77 -20.18
N SER A 1079 -24.08 -20.70 -20.32
CA SER A 1079 -24.79 -20.55 -21.60
C SER A 1079 -25.24 -19.12 -21.89
N ASN A 1080 -25.01 -18.16 -20.98
CA ASN A 1080 -25.25 -16.73 -21.17
C ASN A 1080 -24.03 -15.86 -20.80
N PRO A 1081 -22.97 -15.84 -21.62
CA PRO A 1081 -21.80 -15.00 -21.35
C PRO A 1081 -22.02 -13.51 -21.65
N ASP A 1082 -23.19 -13.13 -22.19
CA ASP A 1082 -23.45 -11.80 -22.78
C ASP A 1082 -23.87 -10.71 -21.78
N GLY A 1083 -24.04 -11.03 -20.48
CA GLY A 1083 -24.24 -10.02 -19.45
C GLY A 1083 -25.70 -9.57 -19.27
N THR A 1084 -26.67 -10.43 -19.66
CA THR A 1084 -28.09 -10.17 -19.45
C THR A 1084 -28.62 -10.96 -18.23
N ASN A 1085 -29.05 -10.23 -17.18
CA ASN A 1085 -29.65 -10.73 -15.92
C ASN A 1085 -28.73 -11.47 -14.92
N GLU A 1086 -27.41 -11.38 -15.04
CA GLU A 1086 -26.48 -11.98 -14.08
C GLU A 1086 -26.38 -11.17 -12.79
N ARG A 1087 -26.19 -11.89 -11.68
CA ARG A 1087 -26.16 -11.36 -10.32
C ARG A 1087 -25.04 -12.04 -9.53
N LYS A 1088 -24.59 -11.43 -8.44
CA LYS A 1088 -23.79 -12.12 -7.42
C LYS A 1088 -24.73 -12.96 -6.56
N LEU A 1089 -24.46 -14.26 -6.43
CA LEU A 1089 -25.11 -15.15 -5.48
C LEU A 1089 -24.83 -14.66 -4.06
N LEU A 1090 -25.89 -14.49 -3.27
CA LEU A 1090 -25.80 -14.01 -1.89
C LEU A 1090 -26.00 -15.15 -0.90
N PHE A 1091 -27.15 -15.82 -1.00
CA PHE A 1091 -27.56 -16.88 -0.10
C PHE A 1091 -28.61 -17.77 -0.80
N ALA A 1092 -28.95 -18.88 -0.15
CA ALA A 1092 -30.06 -19.73 -0.52
C ALA A 1092 -30.96 -19.97 0.69
N THR A 1093 -32.27 -20.07 0.48
CA THR A 1093 -33.24 -20.36 1.55
C THR A 1093 -34.43 -21.17 1.03
N ASP A 1094 -35.14 -21.84 1.93
CA ASP A 1094 -36.36 -22.56 1.59
C ASP A 1094 -37.56 -21.62 1.56
N VAL A 1095 -38.31 -21.62 0.46
CA VAL A 1095 -39.56 -20.85 0.33
C VAL A 1095 -40.73 -21.79 0.02
N ARG A 1096 -41.80 -21.67 0.80
CA ARG A 1096 -42.92 -22.63 0.81
C ARG A 1096 -44.27 -21.97 0.60
N PHE A 1097 -45.15 -22.58 -0.17
CA PHE A 1097 -46.54 -22.15 -0.24
C PHE A 1097 -47.30 -22.69 0.99
N GLY A 1098 -47.66 -21.80 1.93
CA GLY A 1098 -48.21 -22.16 3.24
C GLY A 1098 -49.74 -22.18 3.32
N ARG A 1099 -50.26 -22.90 4.31
CA ARG A 1099 -51.61 -22.72 4.87
C ARG A 1099 -51.66 -23.17 6.33
N LEU A 1100 -52.58 -22.65 7.11
CA LEU A 1100 -52.90 -23.16 8.44
C LEU A 1100 -54.20 -23.96 8.37
N TRP A 1101 -54.21 -25.22 8.79
CA TRP A 1101 -55.40 -26.09 8.81
C TRP A 1101 -55.92 -26.24 10.24
N MET A 1102 -57.24 -26.37 10.42
CA MET A 1102 -57.86 -26.69 11.72
C MET A 1102 -58.73 -27.94 11.60
N GLY A 1103 -58.65 -28.81 12.61
CA GLY A 1103 -59.50 -29.99 12.74
C GLY A 1103 -60.74 -29.72 13.59
N ASN A 1104 -61.84 -30.41 13.30
CA ASN A 1104 -63.06 -30.36 14.12
C ASN A 1104 -62.84 -31.11 15.45
N ALA A 1105 -63.49 -30.66 16.52
CA ALA A 1105 -63.45 -31.30 17.83
C ALA A 1105 -64.85 -31.68 18.33
N TYR A 1106 -64.98 -32.86 18.94
CA TYR A 1106 -66.24 -33.40 19.43
C TYR A 1106 -66.03 -34.01 20.82
N GLY A 1107 -66.95 -33.77 21.75
CA GLY A 1107 -66.88 -34.37 23.07
C GLY A 1107 -68.12 -34.10 23.93
N PRO A 1108 -68.16 -34.63 25.16
CA PRO A 1108 -69.23 -34.35 26.09
C PRO A 1108 -69.15 -32.90 26.58
N GLU A 1109 -70.30 -32.34 26.97
CA GLU A 1109 -70.44 -31.00 27.57
C GLU A 1109 -69.70 -30.84 28.91
N GLN A 1110 -69.11 -31.92 29.44
CA GLN A 1110 -68.43 -31.95 30.73
C GLN A 1110 -66.91 -31.78 30.65
N ARG A 1111 -66.31 -31.75 29.45
CA ARG A 1111 -64.86 -31.71 29.26
C ARG A 1111 -64.47 -30.62 28.26
N ASP A 1112 -63.30 -30.03 28.50
CA ASP A 1112 -62.69 -29.09 27.57
C ASP A 1112 -62.34 -29.80 26.25
N LEU A 1113 -62.46 -29.10 25.14
CA LEU A 1113 -62.12 -29.62 23.81
C LEU A 1113 -60.74 -29.13 23.37
N SER A 1114 -59.89 -30.08 22.98
CA SER A 1114 -58.62 -29.82 22.31
C SER A 1114 -58.87 -29.80 20.80
N ILE A 1115 -58.76 -28.63 20.19
CA ILE A 1115 -58.96 -28.40 18.75
C ILE A 1115 -57.57 -28.39 18.09
N PRO A 1116 -57.20 -29.43 17.34
CA PRO A 1116 -55.90 -29.47 16.70
C PRO A 1116 -55.85 -28.50 15.52
N PHE A 1117 -54.71 -27.86 15.32
CA PHE A 1117 -54.40 -27.10 14.12
C PHE A 1117 -52.98 -27.38 13.65
N GLU A 1118 -52.74 -27.24 12.35
CA GLU A 1118 -51.46 -27.59 11.73
C GLU A 1118 -51.00 -26.49 10.76
N ALA A 1119 -49.75 -26.06 10.88
CA ALA A 1119 -49.09 -25.30 9.84
C ALA A 1119 -48.66 -26.28 8.74
N GLN A 1120 -49.18 -26.09 7.54
CA GLN A 1120 -48.96 -26.98 6.39
C GLN A 1120 -48.29 -26.23 5.24
N TYR A 1121 -47.65 -26.97 4.34
CA TYR A 1121 -47.13 -26.44 3.08
C TYR A 1121 -47.36 -27.40 1.92
N TRP A 1122 -47.41 -26.85 0.71
CA TRP A 1122 -47.51 -27.64 -0.52
C TRP A 1122 -46.18 -28.32 -0.83
N ASN A 1123 -46.18 -29.66 -0.97
CA ASN A 1123 -44.96 -30.43 -1.27
C ASN A 1123 -44.75 -30.69 -2.79
N GLY A 1124 -45.57 -30.09 -3.65
CA GLY A 1124 -45.63 -30.37 -5.09
C GLY A 1124 -46.91 -31.09 -5.51
N ASN A 1125 -47.49 -31.90 -4.61
CA ASN A 1125 -48.66 -32.73 -4.89
C ASN A 1125 -49.81 -32.56 -3.88
N THR A 1126 -49.49 -32.36 -2.60
CA THR A 1126 -50.47 -32.20 -1.53
C THR A 1126 -49.94 -31.29 -0.44
N PHE A 1127 -50.83 -30.83 0.43
CA PHE A 1127 -50.43 -30.12 1.64
C PHE A 1127 -50.01 -31.13 2.72
N ILE A 1128 -48.81 -30.94 3.26
CA ILE A 1128 -48.27 -31.74 4.36
C ILE A 1128 -47.87 -30.83 5.52
N LYS A 1129 -47.77 -31.40 6.72
CA LYS A 1129 -47.34 -30.68 7.92
C LYS A 1129 -45.92 -30.09 7.75
N ASN A 1130 -45.76 -28.82 8.12
CA ASN A 1130 -44.48 -28.15 8.15
C ASN A 1130 -43.78 -28.35 9.49
N THR A 1131 -43.01 -29.43 9.64
CA THR A 1131 -42.29 -29.72 10.89
C THR A 1131 -41.20 -28.70 11.24
N ALA A 1132 -40.78 -27.84 10.30
CA ALA A 1132 -39.85 -26.76 10.55
C ALA A 1132 -40.52 -25.52 11.18
N ASP A 1133 -41.85 -25.39 11.14
CA ASP A 1133 -42.53 -24.26 11.76
C ASP A 1133 -42.67 -24.46 13.26
N SER A 1134 -41.94 -23.64 14.03
CA SER A 1134 -42.11 -23.53 15.48
C SER A 1134 -42.28 -22.07 15.96
N LEU A 1135 -42.60 -21.14 15.03
CA LEU A 1135 -42.72 -19.71 15.33
C LEU A 1135 -44.13 -19.16 15.18
N THR A 1136 -44.98 -19.81 14.38
CA THR A 1136 -46.34 -19.34 14.14
C THR A 1136 -47.15 -19.31 15.44
N ARG A 1137 -47.75 -18.15 15.74
CA ARG A 1137 -48.47 -17.87 17.00
C ARG A 1137 -49.82 -17.23 16.69
N ILE A 1138 -50.89 -17.79 17.23
CA ILE A 1138 -52.23 -17.21 17.12
C ILE A 1138 -52.62 -16.62 18.48
N ALA A 1139 -52.78 -15.30 18.59
CA ALA A 1139 -53.23 -14.70 19.84
C ALA A 1139 -54.74 -14.87 20.01
N LYS A 1140 -55.22 -14.83 21.26
CA LYS A 1140 -56.66 -14.91 21.57
C LYS A 1140 -57.48 -13.85 20.82
N ALA A 1141 -56.91 -12.66 20.62
CA ALA A 1141 -57.56 -11.56 19.90
C ALA A 1141 -57.79 -11.84 18.41
N ASN A 1142 -57.11 -12.85 17.85
CA ASN A 1142 -57.24 -13.27 16.45
C ASN A 1142 -58.23 -14.43 16.26
N ILE A 1143 -58.99 -14.81 17.30
CA ILE A 1143 -59.91 -15.96 17.25
C ILE A 1143 -61.35 -15.47 17.31
N GLY A 1144 -62.16 -15.91 16.35
CA GLY A 1144 -63.58 -15.63 16.28
C GLY A 1144 -64.43 -16.85 16.60
N LEU A 1145 -65.59 -16.61 17.22
CA LEU A 1145 -66.62 -17.63 17.45
C LEU A 1145 -67.92 -17.21 16.76
N GLY A 1146 -68.57 -18.13 16.07
CA GLY A 1146 -69.78 -17.86 15.30
C GLY A 1146 -70.65 -19.10 15.06
N ASN A 1147 -71.79 -18.91 14.42
CA ASN A 1147 -72.74 -19.97 14.06
C ASN A 1147 -73.07 -20.93 15.23
N HIS A 1148 -73.41 -20.35 16.38
CA HIS A 1148 -73.80 -21.10 17.58
C HIS A 1148 -75.12 -21.84 17.33
N GLN A 1149 -75.14 -23.15 17.56
CA GLN A 1149 -76.32 -24.01 17.38
C GLN A 1149 -76.54 -24.86 18.64
N PRO A 1150 -77.78 -25.00 19.16
CA PRO A 1150 -78.98 -24.27 18.73
C PRO A 1150 -78.91 -22.78 19.09
N SER A 1151 -79.88 -22.00 18.62
CA SER A 1151 -80.00 -20.58 18.99
C SER A 1151 -79.98 -20.41 20.52
N GLY A 1152 -79.16 -19.48 21.02
CA GLY A 1152 -78.90 -19.28 22.45
C GLY A 1152 -77.61 -19.91 22.99
N PHE A 1153 -76.95 -20.82 22.25
CA PHE A 1153 -75.71 -21.48 22.68
C PHE A 1153 -74.51 -20.52 22.86
N SER A 1154 -74.57 -19.31 22.28
CA SER A 1154 -73.57 -18.24 22.51
C SER A 1154 -73.52 -17.72 23.95
N SER A 1155 -74.54 -18.01 24.76
CA SER A 1155 -74.51 -17.72 26.21
C SER A 1155 -73.78 -18.81 27.01
N SER A 1156 -73.58 -19.99 26.42
CA SER A 1156 -72.90 -21.13 27.03
C SER A 1156 -71.44 -21.26 26.60
N VAL A 1157 -71.10 -20.76 25.40
CA VAL A 1157 -69.72 -20.70 24.89
C VAL A 1157 -69.53 -19.37 24.18
N ASP A 1158 -68.57 -18.59 24.65
CA ASP A 1158 -68.17 -17.30 24.10
C ASP A 1158 -66.64 -17.13 24.16
N LEU A 1159 -66.12 -15.94 23.84
CA LEU A 1159 -64.68 -15.68 23.84
C LEU A 1159 -64.02 -15.81 25.23
N THR A 1160 -64.78 -15.82 26.34
CA THR A 1160 -64.22 -16.04 27.68
C THR A 1160 -63.82 -17.51 27.89
N HIS A 1161 -64.41 -18.43 27.11
CA HIS A 1161 -64.11 -19.87 27.12
C HIS A 1161 -62.83 -20.23 26.36
N ILE A 1162 -62.16 -19.25 25.75
CA ILE A 1162 -60.83 -19.42 25.18
C ILE A 1162 -59.81 -18.97 26.24
N PRO A 1163 -58.89 -19.84 26.70
CA PRO A 1163 -57.82 -19.46 27.62
C PRO A 1163 -56.94 -18.32 27.08
N ALA A 1164 -56.22 -17.65 27.96
CA ALA A 1164 -55.21 -16.69 27.53
C ALA A 1164 -54.15 -17.39 26.66
N GLY A 1165 -53.88 -16.83 25.48
CA GLY A 1165 -52.87 -17.30 24.53
C GLY A 1165 -51.89 -16.19 24.16
N PRO A 1166 -50.78 -16.52 23.49
CA PRO A 1166 -50.89 -17.11 22.16
C PRO A 1166 -50.82 -18.63 22.11
N PHE A 1167 -51.54 -19.22 21.16
CA PHE A 1167 -51.48 -20.63 20.80
C PHE A 1167 -50.35 -20.84 19.80
N LEU A 1168 -49.29 -21.54 20.22
CA LEU A 1168 -48.05 -21.72 19.48
C LEU A 1168 -48.11 -22.99 18.61
N VAL A 1169 -47.59 -22.89 17.39
CA VAL A 1169 -47.21 -24.05 16.59
C VAL A 1169 -45.86 -24.56 17.08
N ALA A 1170 -45.76 -25.85 17.39
CA ALA A 1170 -44.52 -26.56 17.69
C ALA A 1170 -44.34 -27.71 16.70
N SER A 1171 -43.25 -27.68 15.92
CA SER A 1171 -42.98 -28.64 14.85
C SER A 1171 -44.19 -28.87 13.92
N GLY A 1172 -44.82 -27.77 13.50
CA GLY A 1172 -45.96 -27.76 12.59
C GLY A 1172 -47.32 -28.11 13.21
N SER A 1173 -47.39 -28.42 14.50
CA SER A 1173 -48.65 -28.79 15.19
C SER A 1173 -48.95 -27.84 16.33
N GLY A 1174 -50.23 -27.50 16.52
CA GLY A 1174 -50.71 -26.73 17.67
C GLY A 1174 -52.07 -27.24 18.14
N SER A 1175 -52.48 -26.83 19.33
CA SER A 1175 -53.83 -27.10 19.83
C SER A 1175 -54.42 -25.87 20.50
N LEU A 1176 -55.67 -25.56 20.16
CA LEU A 1176 -56.51 -24.61 20.86
C LEU A 1176 -57.37 -25.38 21.86
N THR A 1177 -57.25 -25.06 23.15
CA THR A 1177 -58.20 -25.58 24.15
C THR A 1177 -59.41 -24.66 24.21
N LEU A 1178 -60.60 -25.20 24.00
CA LEU A 1178 -61.87 -24.52 24.24
C LEU A 1178 -62.48 -25.08 25.53
N VAL A 1179 -62.61 -24.23 26.55
CA VAL A 1179 -63.16 -24.61 27.85
C VAL A 1179 -64.62 -25.04 27.68
N LYS A 1180 -65.01 -26.08 28.40
CA LYS A 1180 -66.37 -26.65 28.36
C LYS A 1180 -67.46 -25.58 28.58
N PRO A 1181 -68.68 -25.78 28.05
CA PRO A 1181 -69.75 -24.80 28.18
C PRO A 1181 -70.13 -24.50 29.63
N SER A 1182 -70.39 -23.23 29.94
CA SER A 1182 -70.90 -22.80 31.24
C SER A 1182 -72.15 -21.93 31.05
N GLY A 1183 -73.32 -22.58 30.94
CA GLY A 1183 -74.58 -21.90 30.63
C GLY A 1183 -75.71 -22.85 30.24
N SER A 1184 -76.76 -22.35 29.59
CA SER A 1184 -77.84 -23.17 29.02
C SER A 1184 -78.20 -22.71 27.61
N PRO A 1185 -78.25 -23.60 26.60
CA PRO A 1185 -78.09 -25.06 26.70
C PRO A 1185 -76.62 -25.49 26.82
N LEU A 1186 -76.36 -26.61 27.51
CA LEU A 1186 -75.01 -27.19 27.63
C LEU A 1186 -74.59 -28.00 26.39
N SER A 1187 -75.55 -28.52 25.62
CA SER A 1187 -75.30 -29.21 24.36
C SER A 1187 -75.46 -28.25 23.18
N GLY A 1188 -74.50 -28.27 22.26
CA GLY A 1188 -74.47 -27.36 21.13
C GLY A 1188 -73.22 -27.51 20.25
N SER A 1189 -73.11 -26.68 19.23
CA SER A 1189 -71.91 -26.51 18.44
C SER A 1189 -71.61 -25.04 18.19
N VAL A 1190 -70.33 -24.72 18.09
CA VAL A 1190 -69.81 -23.40 17.71
C VAL A 1190 -68.75 -23.56 16.64
N ASP A 1191 -68.75 -22.66 15.66
CA ASP A 1191 -67.68 -22.58 14.67
C ASP A 1191 -66.63 -21.58 15.13
N ILE A 1192 -65.37 -21.96 14.93
CA ILE A 1192 -64.17 -21.27 15.39
C ILE A 1192 -63.37 -20.90 14.16
N VAL A 1193 -62.83 -19.68 14.13
CA VAL A 1193 -62.00 -19.19 13.04
C VAL A 1193 -60.73 -18.53 13.57
N PHE A 1194 -59.61 -18.76 12.89
CA PHE A 1194 -58.40 -17.95 13.08
C PHE A 1194 -58.36 -16.86 12.03
N ASP A 1195 -58.52 -15.61 12.45
CA ASP A 1195 -58.47 -14.45 11.56
C ASP A 1195 -57.02 -14.13 11.20
N LEU A 1196 -56.57 -14.62 10.06
CA LEU A 1196 -55.20 -14.44 9.58
C LEU A 1196 -55.04 -13.18 8.70
N GLY A 1197 -56.11 -12.43 8.47
CA GLY A 1197 -56.11 -11.20 7.68
C GLY A 1197 -55.32 -10.05 8.35
N SER A 1198 -55.28 -8.89 7.69
CA SER A 1198 -54.57 -7.70 8.17
C SER A 1198 -55.45 -6.64 8.84
N THR A 1199 -56.78 -6.81 8.80
CA THR A 1199 -57.73 -5.83 9.30
C THR A 1199 -58.85 -6.49 10.08
N VAL A 1200 -59.47 -5.73 10.98
CA VAL A 1200 -60.68 -6.14 11.69
C VAL A 1200 -61.83 -6.21 10.69
N THR A 1201 -62.21 -7.41 10.25
CA THR A 1201 -63.30 -7.59 9.27
C THR A 1201 -64.21 -8.75 9.65
N THR A 1202 -65.48 -8.71 9.20
CA THR A 1202 -66.36 -9.87 9.23
C THR A 1202 -65.88 -10.87 8.19
N ASN A 1203 -65.35 -12.00 8.65
CA ASN A 1203 -64.81 -13.03 7.80
C ASN A 1203 -65.90 -13.74 6.99
N THR A 1204 -65.73 -13.84 5.68
CA THR A 1204 -66.71 -14.49 4.79
C THR A 1204 -66.44 -15.98 4.59
N SER A 1205 -65.52 -16.60 5.36
CA SER A 1205 -65.30 -18.05 5.30
C SER A 1205 -66.55 -18.86 5.66
N TRP A 1206 -67.59 -18.26 6.29
CA TRP A 1206 -68.85 -18.89 6.71
C TRP A 1206 -70.12 -18.05 6.41
N VAL A 1207 -71.29 -18.70 6.42
CA VAL A 1207 -72.62 -18.17 6.01
C VAL A 1207 -73.39 -17.36 7.08
N SER A 1208 -72.80 -16.99 8.22
CA SER A 1208 -73.47 -16.13 9.21
C SER A 1208 -72.49 -15.21 9.95
N SER A 1209 -72.99 -14.06 10.40
CA SER A 1209 -72.25 -12.94 11.00
C SER A 1209 -71.29 -13.34 12.12
N GLN A 1210 -69.98 -13.16 11.90
CA GLN A 1210 -68.94 -13.27 12.93
C GLN A 1210 -68.78 -11.93 13.69
N PRO A 1211 -68.52 -11.94 15.01
CA PRO A 1211 -68.00 -10.76 15.70
C PRO A 1211 -66.66 -10.30 15.10
N PRO A 1212 -66.42 -8.99 14.93
CA PRO A 1212 -65.15 -8.50 14.41
C PRO A 1212 -63.98 -8.94 15.29
N THR A 1213 -62.95 -9.54 14.70
CA THR A 1213 -61.71 -9.98 15.37
C THR A 1213 -60.52 -9.19 14.86
N ALA A 1214 -59.44 -9.10 15.64
CA ALA A 1214 -58.22 -8.48 15.14
C ALA A 1214 -57.52 -9.46 14.17
N GLY A 1215 -57.17 -9.01 12.97
CA GLY A 1215 -56.39 -9.82 12.03
C GLY A 1215 -54.99 -10.11 12.56
N ALA A 1216 -54.46 -11.32 12.31
CA ALA A 1216 -53.13 -11.75 12.76
C ALA A 1216 -51.97 -11.25 11.87
N ASN A 1217 -52.25 -10.58 10.74
CA ASN A 1217 -51.27 -10.27 9.70
C ASN A 1217 -50.51 -11.50 9.19
N MET A 1218 -51.20 -12.64 9.03
CA MET A 1218 -50.63 -13.91 8.57
C MET A 1218 -51.31 -14.39 7.28
N GLY A 1219 -51.60 -13.48 6.36
CA GLY A 1219 -52.32 -13.78 5.12
C GLY A 1219 -51.67 -14.88 4.26
N TYR A 1220 -50.35 -15.03 4.40
CA TYR A 1220 -49.55 -16.09 3.79
C TYR A 1220 -49.95 -17.52 4.24
N LEU A 1221 -50.67 -17.67 5.35
CA LEU A 1221 -51.21 -18.94 5.87
C LEU A 1221 -52.71 -19.15 5.57
N ARG A 1222 -53.35 -18.26 4.81
CA ARG A 1222 -54.74 -18.48 4.36
C ARG A 1222 -54.83 -19.61 3.34
N GLY A 1223 -55.92 -20.35 3.43
CA GLY A 1223 -56.20 -21.54 2.64
C GLY A 1223 -57.35 -21.34 1.65
N LYS A 1224 -57.63 -22.37 0.86
CA LYS A 1224 -58.79 -22.45 -0.02
C LYS A 1224 -59.87 -23.34 0.63
N TRP A 1225 -60.50 -22.82 1.69
CA TRP A 1225 -61.51 -23.56 2.47
C TRP A 1225 -62.91 -23.46 1.86
N SER A 1226 -63.21 -22.31 1.27
CA SER A 1226 -64.43 -22.02 0.51
C SER A 1226 -64.08 -21.12 -0.69
N GLY A 1227 -64.84 -21.21 -1.79
CA GLY A 1227 -64.54 -20.45 -3.01
C GLY A 1227 -63.31 -20.93 -3.80
N THR A 1228 -62.74 -20.06 -4.64
CA THR A 1228 -61.73 -20.44 -5.65
C THR A 1228 -60.28 -20.06 -5.31
N ALA A 1229 -60.03 -19.16 -4.34
CA ALA A 1229 -58.72 -18.59 -4.02
C ALA A 1229 -58.19 -19.00 -2.63
N TYR A 1230 -56.87 -18.79 -2.40
CA TYR A 1230 -56.17 -19.06 -1.12
C TYR A 1230 -56.22 -17.86 -0.16
N ASP A 1231 -57.40 -17.30 -0.01
CA ASP A 1231 -57.67 -16.06 0.71
C ASP A 1231 -58.70 -16.26 1.83
N ARG A 1232 -58.93 -17.50 2.26
CA ARG A 1232 -59.88 -17.84 3.32
C ARG A 1232 -59.17 -18.28 4.59
N ASP A 1233 -59.70 -17.80 5.71
CA ASP A 1233 -59.22 -18.18 7.03
C ASP A 1233 -59.68 -19.58 7.42
N PRO A 1234 -58.84 -20.35 8.14
CA PRO A 1234 -59.17 -21.69 8.55
C PRO A 1234 -60.21 -21.70 9.65
N THR A 1235 -61.05 -22.72 9.58
CA THR A 1235 -62.22 -22.83 10.43
C THR A 1235 -62.40 -24.25 10.94
N SER A 1236 -62.98 -24.37 12.13
CA SER A 1236 -63.24 -25.64 12.80
C SER A 1236 -64.60 -25.58 13.49
N ARG A 1237 -65.26 -26.73 13.64
CA ARG A 1237 -66.46 -26.89 14.45
C ARG A 1237 -66.11 -27.61 15.76
N ALA A 1238 -66.44 -26.97 16.88
CA ALA A 1238 -66.46 -27.60 18.19
C ALA A 1238 -67.89 -28.01 18.54
N THR A 1239 -68.10 -29.27 18.93
CA THR A 1239 -69.41 -29.82 19.27
C THR A 1239 -69.40 -30.44 20.66
N PHE A 1240 -70.32 -30.00 21.52
CA PHE A 1240 -70.53 -30.48 22.88
C PHE A 1240 -71.88 -31.20 22.99
N GLY A 1241 -71.88 -32.44 23.46
CA GLY A 1241 -73.11 -33.12 23.92
C GLY A 1241 -74.22 -33.34 22.85
N ILE A 1242 -73.92 -33.20 21.55
CA ILE A 1242 -74.88 -33.50 20.46
C ILE A 1242 -74.71 -34.95 20.01
N PHE A 1243 -75.71 -35.79 20.29
CA PHE A 1243 -75.82 -37.17 19.78
C PHE A 1243 -76.53 -37.18 18.42
N GLY A 1244 -75.93 -37.78 17.40
CA GLY A 1244 -76.55 -37.98 16.08
C GLY A 1244 -76.87 -39.45 15.83
N SER A 1245 -78.03 -39.74 15.24
CA SER A 1245 -78.51 -41.09 14.90
C SER A 1245 -77.85 -41.73 13.67
N SER A 1246 -76.68 -41.25 13.21
CA SER A 1246 -76.00 -41.78 12.02
C SER A 1246 -74.59 -42.31 12.33
N SER A 1247 -74.36 -43.56 11.90
CA SER A 1247 -73.23 -44.45 12.16
C SER A 1247 -71.87 -44.06 11.58
N LYS A 1248 -71.58 -42.76 11.37
CA LYS A 1248 -70.27 -42.28 10.87
C LYS A 1248 -69.47 -41.42 11.85
N LYS A 1249 -69.92 -41.27 13.10
CA LYS A 1249 -69.12 -40.69 14.18
C LYS A 1249 -68.67 -41.82 15.10
N GLY A 1250 -67.35 -42.10 15.16
CA GLY A 1250 -66.79 -43.18 15.97
C GLY A 1250 -67.14 -43.08 17.46
N PRO A 1251 -67.06 -44.18 18.23
CA PRO A 1251 -67.50 -44.23 19.61
C PRO A 1251 -66.69 -43.27 20.49
N ILE A 1252 -67.38 -42.40 21.24
CA ILE A 1252 -66.80 -41.42 22.18
C ILE A 1252 -66.47 -42.09 23.55
N TYR A 1253 -66.70 -43.41 23.70
CA TYR A 1253 -66.35 -44.19 24.89
C TYR A 1253 -65.98 -45.64 24.54
N LEU A 1254 -64.83 -46.10 25.05
CA LEU A 1254 -64.56 -47.51 25.35
C LEU A 1254 -64.32 -47.56 26.86
N ARG A 1255 -65.28 -48.13 27.62
CA ARG A 1255 -65.01 -48.54 29.00
C ARG A 1255 -64.35 -49.90 28.92
N GLU A 1256 -63.06 -49.97 29.24
CA GLU A 1256 -62.48 -51.21 29.74
C GLU A 1256 -63.09 -51.44 31.14
N ASN A 1257 -63.97 -52.43 31.25
CA ASN A 1257 -64.19 -53.13 32.50
C ASN A 1257 -63.21 -54.31 32.50
N TYR A 1258 -62.49 -54.47 33.60
CA TYR A 1258 -61.53 -55.56 33.86
C TYR A 1258 -61.99 -56.93 33.36
#